data_AF-A0A353FF93-F1
#
_entry.id   AF-A0A353FF93-F1
#
_cell.length_a   1.000
_cell.length_b   1.000
_cell.length_c   1.000
_cell.angle_alpha   90.00
_cell.angle_beta   90.00
_cell.angle_gamma   90.00
#
_symmetry.space_group_name_H-M   'P 1'
#
loop_
_entity.id
_entity.type
_entity.pdbx_description
1 polymer ?
#
loop_
_entity_poly.entity_id
_entity_poly.type
_entity_poly.pdbx_seq_one_letter_code
_entity_poly.pdbx_strand_id
1 'polypeptide(L)'
;MNAAITLAELPANFTSTRASYKAKALIATLGIVLFLLCYFAMLVGFVFLFRYTVLYDMGSINKFTILLKIGAVAGSGMLLLFGIKFMFKKAQKFEGKSVEITPESEPELYAFIQDLVKQTGAPRPKYIGVNNDVNAFVYYGNTFLSLFLPARKNLMIGMGLMNGLNVSEFKAVLAHEFGHFSQSSMRVGSYVYMANRIIHDMVYNRDRWDMALDQWRGLDIRLSFMAYALMPVVWLVRQFMVLFYKLLNLLYASLQREMEFHADKVAVSVSGSDAIVTALWKLEFASAAMQQAYQNVYYAAKQDIYSENMYDQQGAILESFKPRMQQLISEMKVNEQGVKKVFGEEVYSTLSMYDSHPPSSDRERNAKTPYITAEMDERHTTVLFQKAIEVQKKLTEELYIEGYGLEAEEWQSKASNVAMEQFIKEEKGDSEAFPPELLNTFNLRLTAKPDLESITTQNPFTNLDRKNILDKYKMLVNDKLAKLTEPVNNFDQELNRAQQIAQGIVKDKKFEFGGITYNRKNINNAINYIGRAKQKYLNESFGEWDNEFLNLSYAYACSGDRGEELIQNLQQFSDIQEVMRQIVDAQSALFALINEIMEMNEATENDLRNFRRKVTNRVTSAVNQSLKNLGEIEFVPLPNIAGREQLLKVTTDNMTLVTLSPECFNDGTLKQLLDQLENLVFNLNRVQMKALAQVIRVSGLKLN
;
A
#
# COMPACT_ATOMS: atom_id res chain seq x y z
N MET A 1 36.34 13.55 22.74
CA MET A 1 36.82 13.13 21.41
C MET A 1 36.95 11.62 21.41
N ASN A 2 35.99 10.87 20.87
CA ASN A 2 36.25 9.48 20.49
C ASN A 2 36.47 9.51 18.97
N ALA A 3 37.66 9.13 18.52
CA ALA A 3 37.99 9.02 17.10
C ALA A 3 37.02 8.05 16.40
N ALA A 4 36.72 8.30 15.13
CA ALA A 4 35.94 7.37 14.32
C ALA A 4 36.64 6.00 14.29
N ILE A 5 35.90 4.94 14.58
CA ILE A 5 36.44 3.57 14.66
C ILE A 5 36.36 2.96 13.26
N THR A 6 37.38 2.22 12.83
CA THR A 6 37.34 1.48 11.56
C THR A 6 36.74 0.08 11.74
N LEU A 7 36.31 -0.57 10.65
CA LEU A 7 35.81 -1.96 10.71
C LEU A 7 36.83 -2.93 11.34
N ALA A 8 38.13 -2.70 11.14
CA ALA A 8 39.20 -3.53 11.69
C ALA A 8 39.36 -3.41 13.22
N GLU A 9 38.90 -2.30 13.80
CA GLU A 9 39.01 -1.97 15.22
C GLU A 9 37.74 -2.31 16.01
N LEU A 10 36.75 -2.93 15.36
CA LEU A 10 35.49 -3.30 15.99
C LEU A 10 35.71 -4.29 17.15
N PRO A 11 35.17 -4.02 18.35
CA PRO A 11 35.29 -4.96 19.45
C PRO A 11 34.47 -6.21 19.13
N ALA A 12 34.98 -7.39 19.52
CA ALA A 12 34.34 -8.69 19.22
C ALA A 12 32.89 -8.82 19.74
N ASN A 13 32.50 -8.01 20.72
CA ASN A 13 31.17 -7.96 21.30
C ASN A 13 30.27 -6.85 20.71
N PHE A 14 30.67 -6.16 19.64
CA PHE A 14 29.92 -5.05 19.05
C PHE A 14 28.48 -5.44 18.67
N THR A 15 28.32 -6.64 18.10
CA THR A 15 27.03 -7.21 17.72
C THR A 15 26.39 -8.02 18.84
N SER A 16 26.90 -7.97 20.07
CA SER A 16 26.35 -8.80 21.16
C SER A 16 24.96 -8.31 21.61
N THR A 17 24.11 -9.27 22.00
CA THR A 17 22.76 -8.97 22.48
C THR A 17 22.75 -8.28 23.84
N ARG A 18 21.97 -7.20 23.95
CA ARG A 18 21.78 -6.46 25.20
C ARG A 18 21.06 -7.31 26.25
N ALA A 19 21.27 -7.01 27.54
CA ALA A 19 20.57 -7.67 28.63
C ALA A 19 19.04 -7.47 28.55
N SER A 20 18.59 -6.28 28.10
CA SER A 20 17.18 -5.98 27.83
C SER A 20 16.57 -6.94 26.81
N TYR A 21 17.29 -7.24 25.72
CA TYR A 21 16.87 -8.21 24.72
C TYR A 21 16.68 -9.59 25.35
N LYS A 22 17.68 -10.08 26.10
CA LYS A 22 17.63 -11.42 26.73
C LYS A 22 16.44 -11.55 27.69
N ALA A 23 16.17 -10.52 28.48
CA ALA A 23 15.01 -10.50 29.38
C ALA A 23 13.68 -10.52 28.60
N LYS A 24 13.52 -9.67 27.59
CA LYS A 24 12.31 -9.63 26.75
C LYS A 24 12.09 -10.93 25.98
N ALA A 25 13.15 -11.50 25.42
CA ALA A 25 13.13 -12.78 24.72
C ALA A 25 12.71 -13.92 25.65
N LEU A 26 13.21 -13.94 26.90
CA LEU A 26 12.79 -14.91 27.92
C LEU A 26 11.30 -14.77 28.24
N ILE A 27 10.81 -13.55 28.49
CA ILE A 27 9.39 -13.30 28.78
C ILE A 27 8.51 -13.74 27.60
N ALA A 28 8.88 -13.39 26.37
CA ALA A 28 8.15 -13.80 25.17
C ALA A 28 8.13 -15.33 25.00
N THR A 29 9.26 -16.00 25.29
CA THR A 29 9.36 -17.46 25.25
C THR A 29 8.46 -18.11 26.30
N LEU A 30 8.46 -17.61 27.54
CA LEU A 30 7.55 -18.07 28.60
C LEU A 30 6.08 -17.87 28.21
N GLY A 31 5.75 -16.77 27.54
CA GLY A 31 4.43 -16.55 26.97
C GLY A 31 4.03 -17.61 25.94
N ILE A 32 4.94 -18.02 25.06
CA ILE A 32 4.69 -19.07 24.06
C ILE A 32 4.53 -20.43 24.74
N VAL A 33 5.37 -20.75 25.72
CA VAL A 33 5.25 -21.99 26.49
C VAL A 33 3.90 -22.04 27.21
N LEU A 34 3.50 -20.95 27.85
CA LEU A 34 2.18 -20.84 28.49
C LEU A 34 1.04 -21.03 27.47
N PHE A 35 1.13 -20.39 26.31
CA PHE A 35 0.16 -20.57 25.23
C PHE A 35 0.06 -22.04 24.81
N LEU A 36 1.19 -22.71 24.56
CA LEU A 36 1.21 -24.12 24.17
C LEU A 36 0.61 -25.01 25.26
N LEU A 37 0.95 -24.79 26.54
CA LEU A 37 0.38 -25.53 27.65
C LEU A 37 -1.14 -25.37 27.71
N CYS A 38 -1.63 -24.13 27.61
CA CYS A 38 -3.07 -23.85 27.58
C CYS A 38 -3.77 -24.47 26.37
N TYR A 39 -3.16 -24.38 25.19
CA TYR A 39 -3.69 -24.95 23.95
C TYR A 39 -3.75 -26.48 24.02
N PHE A 40 -2.69 -27.15 24.49
CA PHE A 40 -2.70 -28.60 24.67
C PHE A 40 -3.66 -29.05 25.77
N ALA A 41 -3.77 -28.31 26.89
CA ALA A 41 -4.76 -28.59 27.92
C ALA A 41 -6.19 -28.51 27.36
N MET A 42 -6.47 -27.51 26.51
CA MET A 42 -7.74 -27.39 25.80
C MET A 42 -8.00 -28.57 24.85
N LEU A 43 -6.99 -28.99 24.07
CA LEU A 43 -7.10 -30.17 23.19
C LEU A 43 -7.38 -31.45 23.98
N VAL A 44 -6.66 -31.66 25.09
CA VAL A 44 -6.90 -32.78 26.00
C VAL A 44 -8.34 -32.72 26.56
N GLY A 45 -8.82 -31.54 26.93
CA GLY A 45 -10.21 -31.30 27.32
C GLY A 45 -11.20 -31.72 26.22
N PHE A 46 -10.94 -31.39 24.96
CA PHE A 46 -11.79 -31.82 23.83
C PHE A 46 -11.75 -33.33 23.60
N VAL A 47 -10.59 -33.98 23.77
CA VAL A 47 -10.48 -35.45 23.71
C VAL A 47 -11.30 -36.10 24.83
N PHE A 48 -11.21 -35.60 26.07
CA PHE A 48 -12.02 -36.09 27.18
C PHE A 48 -13.51 -35.87 26.95
N LEU A 49 -13.90 -34.69 26.45
CA LEU A 49 -15.28 -34.37 26.13
C LEU A 49 -15.82 -35.31 25.05
N PHE A 50 -15.07 -35.54 23.97
CA PHE A 50 -15.47 -36.45 22.89
C PHE A 50 -15.56 -37.91 23.39
N ARG A 51 -14.61 -38.36 24.20
CA ARG A 51 -14.68 -39.68 24.84
C ARG A 51 -15.92 -39.80 25.72
N TYR A 52 -16.22 -38.77 26.52
CA TYR A 52 -17.38 -38.75 27.39
C TYR A 52 -18.69 -38.79 26.61
N THR A 53 -18.84 -38.00 25.55
CA THR A 53 -20.07 -37.98 24.71
C THR A 53 -20.29 -39.30 23.96
N VAL A 54 -19.23 -40.04 23.63
CA VAL A 54 -19.35 -41.38 23.03
C VAL A 54 -19.78 -42.42 24.08
N LEU A 55 -19.14 -42.39 25.26
CA LEU A 55 -19.27 -43.44 26.27
C LEU A 55 -20.42 -43.23 27.27
N TYR A 56 -21.00 -42.04 27.39
CA TYR A 56 -22.08 -41.82 28.37
C TYR A 56 -23.31 -42.66 28.04
N ASP A 57 -23.92 -43.22 29.09
CA ASP A 57 -25.14 -43.99 28.99
C ASP A 57 -26.35 -43.06 28.80
N MET A 58 -27.20 -43.36 27.82
CA MET A 58 -28.41 -42.59 27.53
C MET A 58 -29.52 -42.84 28.56
N GLY A 59 -29.42 -43.91 29.35
CA GLY A 59 -30.46 -44.33 30.30
C GLY A 59 -31.73 -44.77 29.57
N SER A 60 -32.65 -43.82 29.30
CA SER A 60 -33.86 -44.08 28.52
C SER A 60 -33.60 -43.95 27.02
N ILE A 61 -33.99 -44.94 26.23
CA ILE A 61 -33.84 -44.91 24.76
C ILE A 61 -35.14 -44.40 24.12
N ASN A 62 -35.11 -43.16 23.63
CA ASN A 62 -36.18 -42.55 22.83
C ASN A 62 -35.59 -41.67 21.71
N LYS A 63 -36.42 -41.26 20.73
CA LYS A 63 -35.98 -40.46 19.57
C LYS A 63 -35.21 -39.19 19.97
N PHE A 64 -35.60 -38.55 21.07
CA PHE A 64 -34.96 -37.33 21.57
C PHE A 64 -33.57 -37.61 22.16
N THR A 65 -33.43 -38.63 23.01
CA THR A 65 -32.15 -39.03 23.62
C THR A 65 -31.12 -39.52 22.58
N ILE A 66 -31.58 -40.21 21.53
CA ILE A 66 -30.74 -40.63 20.39
C ILE A 66 -30.25 -39.39 19.63
N LEU A 67 -31.16 -38.45 19.30
CA LEU A 67 -30.82 -37.22 18.59
C LEU A 67 -29.84 -36.36 19.40
N LEU A 68 -30.02 -36.26 20.71
CA LEU A 68 -29.13 -35.55 21.62
C LEU A 68 -27.74 -36.21 21.70
N LYS A 69 -27.66 -37.54 21.71
CA LYS A 69 -26.39 -38.26 21.67
C LYS A 69 -25.64 -38.05 20.37
N ILE A 70 -26.33 -38.19 19.23
CA ILE A 70 -25.74 -37.93 17.90
C ILE A 70 -25.21 -36.49 17.84
N GLY A 71 -26.02 -35.53 18.28
CA GLY A 71 -25.62 -34.12 18.32
C GLY A 71 -24.43 -33.84 19.23
N ALA A 72 -24.39 -34.43 20.43
CA ALA A 72 -23.28 -34.28 21.37
C ALA A 72 -21.97 -34.90 20.84
N VAL A 73 -22.05 -36.10 20.24
CA VAL A 73 -20.89 -36.76 19.61
C VAL A 73 -20.40 -35.95 18.41
N ALA A 74 -21.31 -35.51 17.54
CA ALA A 74 -20.96 -34.68 16.38
C ALA A 74 -20.34 -33.34 16.80
N GLY A 75 -20.93 -32.65 17.79
CA GLY A 75 -20.44 -31.36 18.27
C GLY A 75 -19.08 -31.45 18.98
N SER A 76 -18.91 -32.42 19.87
CA SER A 76 -17.61 -32.65 20.54
C SER A 76 -16.54 -33.14 19.57
N GLY A 77 -16.89 -33.97 18.59
CA GLY A 77 -16.00 -34.37 17.50
C GLY A 77 -15.59 -33.18 16.64
N MET A 78 -16.53 -32.29 16.33
CA MET A 78 -16.27 -31.06 15.58
C MET A 78 -15.34 -30.10 16.35
N LEU A 79 -15.51 -29.94 17.68
CA LEU A 79 -14.58 -29.15 18.51
C LEU A 79 -13.18 -29.75 18.53
N LEU A 80 -13.08 -31.07 18.65
CA LEU A 80 -11.80 -31.77 18.62
C LEU A 80 -11.09 -31.56 17.27
N LEU A 81 -11.81 -31.75 16.16
CA LEU A 81 -11.29 -31.53 14.81
C LEU A 81 -10.93 -30.06 14.58
N PHE A 82 -11.74 -29.12 15.06
CA PHE A 82 -11.44 -27.69 15.02
C PHE A 82 -10.17 -27.34 15.81
N GLY A 83 -9.94 -27.99 16.95
CA GLY A 83 -8.70 -27.83 17.71
C GLY A 83 -7.49 -28.40 16.95
N ILE A 84 -7.60 -29.63 16.45
CA ILE A 84 -6.49 -30.37 15.83
C ILE A 84 -6.10 -29.82 14.45
N LYS A 85 -7.05 -29.29 13.66
CA LYS A 85 -6.80 -28.86 12.27
C LYS A 85 -5.61 -27.89 12.15
N PHE A 86 -5.40 -27.04 13.16
CA PHE A 86 -4.34 -26.04 13.15
C PHE A 86 -2.96 -26.67 13.14
N MET A 87 -2.81 -27.90 13.66
CA MET A 87 -1.57 -28.66 13.61
C MET A 87 -1.21 -29.14 12.20
N PHE A 88 -2.21 -29.26 11.31
CA PHE A 88 -2.07 -29.80 9.95
C PHE A 88 -2.18 -28.73 8.85
N LYS A 89 -2.35 -27.46 9.21
CA LYS A 89 -2.38 -26.35 8.23
C LYS A 89 -1.02 -26.26 7.53
N LYS A 90 -1.01 -26.44 6.21
CA LYS A 90 0.20 -26.33 5.39
C LYS A 90 0.71 -24.88 5.43
N ALA A 91 2.04 -24.74 5.37
CA ALA A 91 2.67 -23.45 5.13
C ALA A 91 2.05 -22.77 3.91
N GLN A 92 1.58 -21.53 4.09
CA GLN A 92 1.29 -20.66 2.97
C GLN A 92 2.60 -20.48 2.19
N LYS A 93 2.57 -20.82 0.91
CA LYS A 93 3.69 -20.51 0.02
C LYS A 93 3.70 -18.99 -0.18
N PHE A 94 4.88 -18.42 -0.39
CA PHE A 94 4.95 -17.07 -0.93
C PHE A 94 4.21 -17.09 -2.28
N GLU A 95 3.17 -16.28 -2.39
CA GLU A 95 2.29 -16.24 -3.57
C GLU A 95 2.83 -15.33 -4.68
N GLY A 96 3.85 -14.52 -4.40
CA GLY A 96 4.48 -13.67 -5.40
C GLY A 96 5.42 -14.45 -6.32
N LYS A 97 5.37 -14.15 -7.62
CA LYS A 97 6.36 -14.67 -8.57
C LYS A 97 7.71 -13.98 -8.38
N SER A 98 8.75 -14.76 -8.65
CA SER A 98 10.13 -14.34 -8.50
C SER A 98 10.99 -15.15 -9.44
N VAL A 99 12.05 -14.54 -9.95
CA VAL A 99 13.10 -15.24 -10.68
C VAL A 99 14.04 -15.89 -9.67
N GLU A 100 14.15 -17.22 -9.71
CA GLU A 100 15.07 -17.97 -8.85
C GLU A 100 16.52 -17.67 -9.25
N ILE A 101 17.34 -17.40 -8.24
CA ILE A 101 18.78 -17.18 -8.38
C ILE A 101 19.54 -18.42 -7.94
N THR A 102 20.28 -19.00 -8.87
CA THR A 102 21.14 -20.16 -8.69
C THR A 102 22.61 -19.78 -8.87
N PRO A 103 23.56 -20.58 -8.34
CA PRO A 103 24.99 -20.38 -8.60
C PRO A 103 25.34 -20.32 -10.09
N GLU A 104 24.58 -21.03 -10.93
CA GLU A 104 24.78 -21.08 -12.38
C GLU A 104 24.17 -19.89 -13.11
N SER A 105 23.06 -19.34 -12.62
CA SER A 105 22.35 -18.23 -13.28
C SER A 105 22.99 -16.88 -12.99
N GLU A 106 23.36 -16.61 -11.73
CA GLU A 106 23.96 -15.34 -11.29
C GLU A 106 25.08 -15.60 -10.25
N PRO A 107 26.27 -16.04 -10.70
CA PRO A 107 27.35 -16.48 -9.82
C PRO A 107 27.88 -15.38 -8.90
N GLU A 108 27.93 -14.14 -9.38
CA GLU A 108 28.46 -12.99 -8.63
C GLU A 108 27.55 -12.61 -7.46
N LEU A 109 26.24 -12.48 -7.70
CA LEU A 109 25.23 -12.23 -6.66
C LEU A 109 25.20 -13.38 -5.65
N TYR A 110 25.25 -14.62 -6.12
CA TYR A 110 25.29 -15.79 -5.24
C TYR A 110 26.53 -15.77 -4.35
N ALA A 111 27.72 -15.51 -4.91
CA ALA A 111 28.96 -15.43 -4.16
C ALA A 111 28.96 -14.27 -3.14
N PHE A 112 28.45 -13.10 -3.54
CA PHE A 112 28.26 -11.95 -2.66
C PHE A 112 27.38 -12.29 -1.45
N ILE A 113 26.24 -12.96 -1.69
CA ILE A 113 25.35 -13.42 -0.62
C ILE A 113 26.04 -14.44 0.29
N GLN A 114 26.79 -15.41 -0.27
CA GLN A 114 27.52 -16.40 0.51
C GLN A 114 28.59 -15.78 1.41
N ASP A 115 29.32 -14.79 0.90
CA ASP A 115 30.32 -14.08 1.68
C ASP A 115 29.67 -13.25 2.79
N LEU A 116 28.53 -12.59 2.50
CA LEU A 116 27.79 -11.85 3.51
C LEU A 116 27.21 -12.76 4.61
N VAL A 117 26.72 -13.95 4.24
CA VAL A 117 26.29 -14.98 5.21
C VAL A 117 27.47 -15.40 6.11
N LYS A 118 28.68 -15.52 5.56
CA LYS A 118 29.90 -15.83 6.32
C LYS A 118 30.28 -14.68 7.26
N GLN A 119 30.26 -13.44 6.79
CA GLN A 119 30.59 -12.24 7.60
C GLN A 119 29.59 -12.04 8.75
N THR A 120 28.29 -12.26 8.51
CA THR A 120 27.23 -12.06 9.51
C THR A 120 27.00 -13.27 10.42
N GLY A 121 27.50 -14.46 10.03
CA GLY A 121 27.24 -15.71 10.75
C GLY A 121 25.77 -16.18 10.65
N ALA A 122 25.03 -15.68 9.66
CA ALA A 122 23.66 -16.09 9.41
C ALA A 122 23.60 -17.51 8.81
N PRO A 123 22.45 -18.21 8.88
CA PRO A 123 22.26 -19.45 8.13
C PRO A 123 22.14 -19.17 6.62
N ARG A 124 22.69 -20.07 5.80
CA ARG A 124 22.55 -20.00 4.34
C ARG A 124 21.07 -20.05 3.92
N PRO A 125 20.61 -19.15 3.02
CA PRO A 125 19.28 -19.25 2.45
C PRO A 125 19.18 -20.52 1.59
N LYS A 126 18.02 -21.18 1.64
CA LYS A 126 17.73 -22.36 0.82
C LYS A 126 17.39 -21.95 -0.62
N TYR A 127 16.62 -20.88 -0.75
CA TYR A 127 16.15 -20.30 -2.00
C TYR A 127 16.45 -18.81 -1.99
N ILE A 128 16.91 -18.30 -3.13
CA ILE A 128 17.11 -16.87 -3.37
C ILE A 128 16.21 -16.53 -4.56
N GLY A 129 15.27 -15.61 -4.37
CA GLY A 129 14.40 -15.13 -5.43
C GLY A 129 14.59 -13.63 -5.63
N VAL A 130 14.36 -13.18 -6.86
CA VAL A 130 14.29 -11.76 -7.19
C VAL A 130 12.88 -11.41 -7.67
N ASN A 131 12.28 -10.34 -7.15
CA ASN A 131 10.97 -9.86 -7.57
C ASN A 131 11.00 -8.37 -7.92
N ASN A 132 9.85 -7.77 -8.25
CA ASN A 132 9.77 -6.37 -8.65
C ASN A 132 9.80 -5.36 -7.48
N ASP A 133 9.79 -5.80 -6.22
CA ASP A 133 9.60 -4.89 -5.09
C ASP A 133 10.79 -3.94 -4.87
N VAL A 134 10.56 -2.88 -4.08
CA VAL A 134 11.63 -2.07 -3.48
C VAL A 134 11.90 -2.54 -2.05
N ASN A 135 12.13 -3.83 -1.87
CA ASN A 135 12.32 -4.44 -0.56
C ASN A 135 13.28 -5.63 -0.63
N ALA A 136 13.87 -6.02 0.49
CA ALA A 136 14.53 -7.31 0.64
C ALA A 136 14.08 -7.92 1.96
N PHE A 137 13.71 -9.20 1.96
CA PHE A 137 13.23 -9.84 3.17
C PHE A 137 13.55 -11.33 3.18
N VAL A 138 13.69 -11.87 4.39
CA VAL A 138 13.82 -13.31 4.60
C VAL A 138 12.47 -13.89 5.02
N TYR A 139 11.98 -14.87 4.26
CA TYR A 139 10.74 -15.57 4.54
C TYR A 139 10.97 -17.07 4.75
N TYR A 140 9.96 -17.75 5.27
CA TYR A 140 9.99 -19.18 5.53
C TYR A 140 8.57 -19.75 5.45
N GLY A 141 8.46 -21.08 5.31
CA GLY A 141 7.16 -21.75 5.30
C GLY A 141 6.57 -21.82 6.72
N ASN A 142 5.39 -21.23 6.92
CA ASN A 142 4.69 -21.24 8.21
C ASN A 142 3.85 -22.50 8.43
N THR A 143 4.47 -23.61 8.82
CA THR A 143 3.68 -24.77 9.33
C THR A 143 3.66 -24.76 10.86
N PHE A 144 2.59 -25.24 11.51
CA PHE A 144 2.57 -25.44 12.96
C PHE A 144 3.76 -26.29 13.44
N LEU A 145 4.21 -27.25 12.62
CA LEU A 145 5.41 -28.06 12.88
C LEU A 145 6.70 -27.24 12.99
N SER A 146 6.73 -26.03 12.43
CA SER A 146 7.88 -25.11 12.54
C SER A 146 8.07 -24.59 13.97
N LEU A 147 7.05 -24.67 14.83
CA LEU A 147 7.18 -24.45 16.29
C LEU A 147 8.07 -25.52 16.96
N PHE A 148 8.31 -26.65 16.31
CA PHE A 148 9.13 -27.74 16.87
C PHE A 148 10.39 -28.01 16.05
N LEU A 149 10.41 -27.62 14.76
CA LEU A 149 11.52 -27.86 13.85
C LEU A 149 12.03 -26.54 13.23
N PRO A 150 13.35 -26.36 13.06
CA PRO A 150 13.90 -25.17 12.42
C PRO A 150 13.34 -24.99 10.99
N ALA A 151 12.66 -23.88 10.75
CA ALA A 151 12.20 -23.53 9.41
C ALA A 151 13.39 -23.17 8.51
N ARG A 152 13.38 -23.70 7.28
CA ARG A 152 14.34 -23.30 6.24
C ARG A 152 13.99 -21.88 5.78
N LYS A 153 15.02 -21.05 5.66
CA LYS A 153 14.90 -19.63 5.31
C LYS A 153 15.14 -19.44 3.82
N ASN A 154 14.36 -18.56 3.22
CA ASN A 154 14.45 -18.15 1.83
C ASN A 154 14.67 -16.64 1.80
N LEU A 155 15.46 -16.14 0.87
CA LEU A 155 15.73 -14.72 0.67
C LEU A 155 14.95 -14.24 -0.56
N MET A 156 14.22 -13.14 -0.42
CA MET A 156 13.64 -12.40 -1.54
C MET A 156 14.36 -11.07 -1.65
N ILE A 157 14.74 -10.70 -2.87
CA ILE A 157 15.43 -9.46 -3.18
C ILE A 157 14.62 -8.72 -4.24
N GLY A 158 14.28 -7.47 -3.97
CA GLY A 158 13.60 -6.61 -4.91
C GLY A 158 14.57 -6.03 -5.93
N MET A 159 14.31 -6.23 -7.22
CA MET A 159 15.07 -5.60 -8.29
C MET A 159 14.89 -4.08 -8.27
N GLY A 160 13.70 -3.59 -7.87
CA GLY A 160 13.45 -2.16 -7.69
C GLY A 160 14.30 -1.55 -6.57
N LEU A 161 14.63 -2.34 -5.54
CA LEU A 161 15.58 -1.95 -4.49
C LEU A 161 17.01 -1.90 -5.02
N MET A 162 17.43 -2.92 -5.77
CA MET A 162 18.80 -2.98 -6.32
C MET A 162 19.09 -1.85 -7.31
N ASN A 163 18.08 -1.43 -8.08
CA ASN A 163 18.17 -0.32 -9.02
C ASN A 163 18.25 1.06 -8.34
N GLY A 164 17.90 1.15 -7.04
CA GLY A 164 17.93 2.40 -6.26
C GLY A 164 19.14 2.56 -5.35
N LEU A 165 19.95 1.51 -5.17
CA LEU A 165 21.04 1.46 -4.20
C LEU A 165 22.39 1.19 -4.86
N ASN A 166 23.47 1.61 -4.20
CA ASN A 166 24.82 1.16 -4.52
C ASN A 166 25.15 -0.17 -3.81
N VAL A 167 26.30 -0.78 -4.15
CA VAL A 167 26.72 -2.08 -3.60
C VAL A 167 26.84 -2.07 -2.07
N SER A 168 27.32 -0.98 -1.46
CA SER A 168 27.49 -0.90 0.00
C SER A 168 26.17 -0.77 0.76
N GLU A 169 25.26 0.02 0.22
CA GLU A 169 23.90 0.19 0.73
C GLU A 169 23.12 -1.12 0.61
N PHE A 170 23.24 -1.80 -0.54
CA PHE A 170 22.66 -3.12 -0.74
C PHE A 170 23.25 -4.15 0.25
N LYS A 171 24.57 -4.14 0.45
CA LYS A 171 25.25 -4.95 1.47
C LYS A 171 24.67 -4.70 2.85
N ALA A 172 24.45 -3.45 3.21
CA ALA A 172 23.91 -3.05 4.50
C ALA A 172 22.47 -3.55 4.70
N VAL A 173 21.61 -3.43 3.69
CA VAL A 173 20.23 -3.94 3.72
C VAL A 173 20.23 -5.46 3.90
N LEU A 174 20.97 -6.22 3.09
CA LEU A 174 21.02 -7.68 3.25
C LEU A 174 21.64 -8.11 4.60
N ALA A 175 22.64 -7.37 5.07
CA ALA A 175 23.25 -7.63 6.38
C ALA A 175 22.29 -7.36 7.54
N HIS A 176 21.42 -6.35 7.41
CA HIS A 176 20.34 -6.09 8.33
C HIS A 176 19.35 -7.27 8.35
N GLU A 177 18.87 -7.71 7.18
CA GLU A 177 17.97 -8.87 7.07
C GLU A 177 18.58 -10.14 7.68
N PHE A 178 19.87 -10.38 7.43
CA PHE A 178 20.61 -11.48 8.04
C PHE A 178 20.84 -11.28 9.54
N GLY A 179 20.89 -10.04 10.01
CA GLY A 179 21.00 -9.65 11.40
C GLY A 179 19.89 -10.23 12.28
N HIS A 180 18.67 -10.37 11.76
CA HIS A 180 17.54 -11.02 12.45
C HIS A 180 17.75 -12.50 12.75
N PHE A 181 18.71 -13.14 12.07
CA PHE A 181 19.01 -14.57 12.20
C PHE A 181 20.47 -14.85 12.58
N SER A 182 21.28 -13.80 12.66
CA SER A 182 22.67 -13.86 13.07
C SER A 182 22.77 -14.20 14.57
N GLN A 183 23.77 -14.98 14.95
CA GLN A 183 24.01 -15.45 16.32
C GLN A 183 22.95 -16.41 16.91
N SER A 184 23.38 -17.28 17.81
CA SER A 184 22.49 -18.23 18.50
C SER A 184 21.44 -17.52 19.36
N SER A 185 21.76 -16.35 19.92
CA SER A 185 20.85 -15.58 20.77
C SER A 185 19.64 -14.99 20.02
N MET A 186 19.75 -14.71 18.72
CA MET A 186 18.61 -14.21 17.93
C MET A 186 17.60 -15.29 17.55
N ARG A 187 17.97 -16.57 17.61
CA ARG A 187 17.08 -17.68 17.25
C ARG A 187 15.77 -17.66 18.05
N VAL A 188 15.84 -17.21 19.31
CA VAL A 188 14.68 -17.04 20.17
C VAL A 188 13.74 -15.96 19.63
N GLY A 189 14.27 -14.81 19.20
CA GLY A 189 13.47 -13.75 18.58
C GLY A 189 12.77 -14.20 17.30
N SER A 190 13.50 -14.86 16.39
CA SER A 190 12.90 -15.41 15.16
C SER A 190 11.83 -16.45 15.45
N TYR A 191 12.02 -17.27 16.49
CA TYR A 191 11.02 -18.25 16.94
C TYR A 191 9.77 -17.57 17.50
N VAL A 192 9.93 -16.51 18.29
CA VAL A 192 8.81 -15.73 18.82
C VAL A 192 8.01 -15.08 17.70
N TYR A 193 8.68 -14.50 16.69
CA TYR A 193 8.04 -13.94 15.51
C TYR A 193 7.19 -14.99 14.77
N MET A 194 7.79 -16.15 14.50
CA MET A 194 7.10 -17.27 13.85
C MET A 194 5.90 -17.75 14.67
N ALA A 195 6.04 -17.89 15.99
CA ALA A 195 4.93 -18.29 16.85
C ALA A 195 3.79 -17.27 16.84
N ASN A 196 4.11 -15.97 16.92
CA ASN A 196 3.13 -14.90 16.84
C ASN A 196 2.35 -14.95 15.52
N ARG A 197 3.04 -15.17 14.40
CA ARG A 197 2.43 -15.28 13.06
C ARG A 197 1.54 -16.53 12.92
N ILE A 198 2.00 -17.69 13.38
CA ILE A 198 1.19 -18.93 13.34
C ILE A 198 -0.09 -18.78 14.18
N ILE A 199 0.01 -18.14 15.35
CA ILE A 199 -1.13 -17.91 16.25
C ILE A 199 -2.08 -16.87 15.65
N HIS A 200 -1.56 -15.80 15.04
CA HIS A 200 -2.37 -14.86 14.27
C HIS A 200 -3.16 -15.59 13.17
N ASP A 201 -2.49 -16.41 12.37
CA ASP A 201 -3.09 -17.14 11.25
C ASP A 201 -4.11 -18.20 11.70
N MET A 202 -4.00 -18.68 12.94
CA MET A 202 -4.96 -19.57 13.60
C MET A 202 -6.22 -18.82 14.05
N VAL A 203 -6.08 -17.56 14.49
CA VAL A 203 -7.17 -16.76 15.07
C VAL A 203 -8.02 -16.09 14.00
N TYR A 204 -7.38 -15.46 13.00
CA TYR A 204 -8.04 -14.50 12.12
C TYR A 204 -8.44 -15.06 10.75
N ASN A 205 -7.77 -16.09 10.25
CA ASN A 205 -8.15 -16.69 8.98
C ASN A 205 -9.41 -17.56 9.14
N ARG A 206 -10.53 -17.12 8.56
CA ARG A 206 -11.72 -17.97 8.41
C ARG A 206 -11.42 -19.10 7.43
N ASP A 207 -11.97 -20.27 7.71
CA ASP A 207 -11.72 -21.44 6.90
C ASP A 207 -12.98 -22.27 6.62
N ARG A 208 -12.81 -23.34 5.86
CA ARG A 208 -13.89 -24.26 5.44
C ARG A 208 -14.65 -24.88 6.62
N TRP A 209 -14.13 -24.82 7.84
CA TRP A 209 -14.82 -25.29 9.04
C TRP A 209 -15.86 -24.30 9.55
N ASP A 210 -15.58 -23.00 9.44
CA ASP A 210 -16.58 -21.96 9.71
C ASP A 210 -17.76 -22.14 8.74
N MET A 211 -17.46 -22.39 7.45
CA MET A 211 -18.47 -22.70 6.44
C MET A 211 -19.23 -24.00 6.74
N ALA A 212 -18.56 -25.05 7.21
CA ALA A 212 -19.21 -26.32 7.56
C ALA A 212 -20.15 -26.18 8.77
N LEU A 213 -19.79 -25.34 9.76
CA LEU A 213 -20.65 -25.03 10.90
C LEU A 213 -21.89 -24.26 10.44
N ASP A 214 -21.72 -23.29 9.55
CA ASP A 214 -22.83 -22.52 8.97
C ASP A 214 -23.74 -23.39 8.09
N GLN A 215 -23.17 -24.33 7.32
CA GLN A 215 -23.96 -25.32 6.57
C GLN A 215 -24.77 -26.24 7.49
N TRP A 216 -24.21 -26.69 8.62
CA TRP A 216 -24.95 -27.49 9.60
C TRP A 216 -26.12 -26.69 10.22
N ARG A 217 -25.97 -25.38 10.40
CA ARG A 217 -27.07 -24.52 10.87
C ARG A 217 -28.22 -24.42 9.86
N GLY A 218 -27.93 -24.50 8.57
CA GLY A 218 -28.92 -24.47 7.49
C GLY A 218 -29.76 -25.74 7.35
N LEU A 219 -29.45 -26.81 8.11
CA LEU A 219 -30.27 -28.03 8.16
C LEU A 219 -31.54 -27.83 8.99
N ASP A 220 -32.47 -28.78 8.90
CA ASP A 220 -33.73 -28.82 9.65
C ASP A 220 -33.51 -28.52 11.15
N ILE A 221 -34.45 -27.78 11.77
CA ILE A 221 -34.34 -27.22 13.13
C ILE A 221 -34.04 -28.28 14.21
N ARG A 222 -34.47 -29.52 13.95
CA ARG A 222 -34.22 -30.69 14.81
C ARG A 222 -32.75 -31.14 14.81
N LEU A 223 -32.00 -30.85 13.76
CA LEU A 223 -30.59 -31.18 13.61
C LEU A 223 -29.67 -29.99 13.91
N SER A 224 -30.16 -28.75 13.77
CA SER A 224 -29.36 -27.54 13.94
C SER A 224 -29.26 -27.02 15.38
N PHE A 225 -30.13 -27.44 16.31
CA PHE A 225 -30.07 -26.99 17.72
C PHE A 225 -28.70 -27.23 18.39
N MET A 226 -27.99 -28.30 18.01
CA MET A 226 -26.64 -28.61 18.50
C MET A 226 -25.57 -27.72 17.87
N ALA A 227 -25.73 -27.34 16.61
CA ALA A 227 -24.87 -26.35 15.96
C ALA A 227 -25.03 -24.97 16.62
N TYR A 228 -26.27 -24.58 16.97
CA TYR A 228 -26.55 -23.37 17.74
C TYR A 228 -25.91 -23.41 19.14
N ALA A 229 -25.93 -24.55 19.83
CA ALA A 229 -25.25 -24.73 21.11
C ALA A 229 -23.72 -24.71 21.00
N LEU A 230 -23.17 -25.15 19.86
CA LEU A 230 -21.72 -25.21 19.62
C LEU A 230 -21.12 -23.83 19.32
N MET A 231 -21.90 -22.92 18.74
CA MET A 231 -21.42 -21.61 18.28
C MET A 231 -20.86 -20.73 19.41
N PRO A 232 -21.52 -20.57 20.58
CA PRO A 232 -20.93 -19.86 21.71
C PRO A 232 -19.62 -20.49 22.17
N VAL A 233 -19.50 -21.82 22.11
CA VAL A 233 -18.28 -22.54 22.50
C VAL A 233 -17.14 -22.26 21.53
N VAL A 234 -17.39 -22.35 20.22
CA VAL A 234 -16.40 -22.02 19.18
C VAL A 234 -16.00 -20.55 19.28
N TRP A 235 -16.95 -19.64 19.51
CA TRP A 235 -16.68 -18.23 19.74
C TRP A 235 -15.81 -18.01 20.97
N LEU A 236 -16.11 -18.66 22.11
CA LEU A 236 -15.31 -18.58 23.34
C LEU A 236 -13.89 -19.09 23.12
N VAL A 237 -13.72 -20.23 22.43
CA VAL A 237 -12.41 -20.77 22.05
C VAL A 237 -11.63 -19.76 21.21
N ARG A 238 -12.30 -19.11 20.24
CA ARG A 238 -11.69 -18.07 19.42
C ARG A 238 -11.30 -16.84 20.25
N GLN A 239 -12.17 -16.36 21.15
CA GLN A 239 -11.86 -15.23 22.04
C GLN A 239 -10.68 -15.54 22.96
N PHE A 240 -10.61 -16.76 23.47
CA PHE A 240 -9.47 -17.23 24.24
C PHE A 240 -8.17 -17.17 23.42
N MET A 241 -8.18 -17.66 22.18
CA MET A 241 -7.02 -17.56 21.27
C MET A 241 -6.67 -16.09 20.92
N VAL A 242 -7.67 -15.22 20.71
CA VAL A 242 -7.46 -13.77 20.50
C VAL A 242 -6.77 -13.12 21.70
N LEU A 243 -7.19 -13.45 22.92
CA LEU A 243 -6.59 -12.92 24.15
C LEU A 243 -5.11 -13.30 24.24
N PHE A 244 -4.78 -14.56 23.97
CA PHE A 244 -3.39 -15.03 23.95
C PHE A 244 -2.57 -14.36 22.85
N TYR A 245 -3.14 -14.25 21.64
CA TYR A 245 -2.49 -13.51 20.56
C TYR A 245 -2.17 -12.07 20.97
N LYS A 246 -3.12 -11.35 21.59
CA LYS A 246 -2.89 -9.98 22.08
C LYS A 246 -1.76 -9.91 23.10
N LEU A 247 -1.71 -10.87 24.03
CA LEU A 247 -0.63 -10.96 25.01
C LEU A 247 0.72 -11.21 24.34
N LEU A 248 0.80 -12.21 23.47
CA LEU A 248 2.05 -12.54 22.75
C LEU A 248 2.50 -11.41 21.84
N ASN A 249 1.57 -10.77 21.13
CA ASN A 249 1.86 -9.65 20.26
C ASN A 249 2.41 -8.44 21.04
N LEU A 250 1.89 -8.18 22.24
CA LEU A 250 2.43 -7.14 23.13
C LEU A 250 3.88 -7.45 23.53
N LEU A 251 4.17 -8.69 23.92
CA LEU A 251 5.51 -9.14 24.27
C LEU A 251 6.46 -9.06 23.07
N TYR A 252 5.99 -9.52 21.91
CA TYR A 252 6.71 -9.50 20.63
C TYR A 252 7.03 -8.06 20.19
N ALA A 253 6.08 -7.13 20.22
CA ALA A 253 6.29 -5.75 19.82
C ALA A 253 7.40 -5.04 20.63
N SER A 254 7.57 -5.43 21.91
CA SER A 254 8.66 -4.90 22.74
C SER A 254 10.04 -5.46 22.38
N LEU A 255 10.07 -6.70 21.90
CA LEU A 255 11.25 -7.45 21.46
C LEU A 255 11.70 -7.01 20.07
N GLN A 256 10.74 -6.77 19.16
CA GLN A 256 10.99 -6.38 17.78
C GLN A 256 11.91 -5.17 17.69
N ARG A 257 11.66 -4.11 18.48
CA ARG A 257 12.54 -2.93 18.48
C ARG A 257 14.01 -3.23 18.83
N GLU A 258 14.25 -4.16 19.75
CA GLU A 258 15.63 -4.56 20.08
C GLU A 258 16.25 -5.40 18.96
N MET A 259 15.44 -6.22 18.27
CA MET A 259 15.88 -6.97 17.09
C MET A 259 16.28 -6.04 15.96
N GLU A 260 15.54 -4.96 15.74
CA GLU A 260 15.87 -3.94 14.72
C GLU A 260 17.19 -3.24 15.00
N PHE A 261 17.38 -2.75 16.24
CA PHE A 261 18.64 -2.13 16.61
C PHE A 261 19.83 -3.10 16.56
N HIS A 262 19.60 -4.38 16.86
CA HIS A 262 20.62 -5.40 16.70
C HIS A 262 20.94 -5.66 15.23
N ALA A 263 19.93 -5.79 14.37
CA ALA A 263 20.10 -5.97 12.93
C ALA A 263 20.86 -4.80 12.29
N ASP A 264 20.55 -3.57 12.69
CA ASP A 264 21.33 -2.38 12.29
C ASP A 264 22.79 -2.48 12.73
N LYS A 265 23.08 -3.01 13.93
CA LYS A 265 24.47 -3.23 14.38
C LYS A 265 25.21 -4.29 13.57
N VAL A 266 24.51 -5.34 13.15
CA VAL A 266 25.08 -6.35 12.25
C VAL A 266 25.39 -5.74 10.88
N ALA A 267 24.49 -4.94 10.33
CA ALA A 267 24.75 -4.19 9.10
C ALA A 267 25.98 -3.28 9.24
N VAL A 268 26.06 -2.50 10.31
CA VAL A 268 27.20 -1.61 10.59
C VAL A 268 28.51 -2.39 10.69
N SER A 269 28.49 -3.60 11.27
CA SER A 269 29.70 -4.42 11.45
C SER A 269 30.33 -4.91 10.14
N VAL A 270 29.60 -4.85 9.02
CA VAL A 270 30.08 -5.30 7.71
C VAL A 270 30.11 -4.19 6.65
N SER A 271 29.41 -3.08 6.86
CA SER A 271 29.24 -2.01 5.87
C SER A 271 29.51 -0.59 6.40
N GLY A 272 29.82 -0.44 7.69
CA GLY A 272 29.99 0.87 8.33
C GLY A 272 28.66 1.54 8.68
N SER A 273 28.74 2.68 9.37
CA SER A 273 27.57 3.37 9.93
C SER A 273 26.70 4.07 8.88
N ASP A 274 27.28 4.55 7.79
CA ASP A 274 26.54 5.36 6.83
C ASP A 274 25.72 4.53 5.85
N ALA A 275 26.22 3.36 5.42
CA ALA A 275 25.58 2.56 4.37
C ALA A 275 24.12 2.17 4.70
N ILE A 276 23.83 1.76 5.94
CA ILE A 276 22.43 1.44 6.34
C ILE A 276 21.56 2.69 6.42
N VAL A 277 22.14 3.84 6.83
CA VAL A 277 21.39 5.09 6.98
C VAL A 277 21.08 5.70 5.63
N THR A 278 22.04 5.72 4.70
CA THR A 278 21.83 6.20 3.33
C THR A 278 20.91 5.25 2.56
N ALA A 279 20.99 3.94 2.78
CA ALA A 279 20.05 2.98 2.22
C ALA A 279 18.60 3.29 2.65
N LEU A 280 18.35 3.45 3.96
CA LEU A 280 17.01 3.78 4.47
C LEU A 280 16.44 5.05 3.83
N TRP A 281 17.29 6.06 3.63
CA TRP A 281 16.89 7.32 3.02
C TRP A 281 16.64 7.19 1.50
N LYS A 282 17.53 6.51 0.77
CA LYS A 282 17.38 6.29 -0.68
C LYS A 282 16.20 5.38 -1.03
N LEU A 283 15.81 4.47 -0.15
CA LEU A 283 14.66 3.60 -0.37
C LEU A 283 13.34 4.38 -0.49
N GLU A 284 13.22 5.55 0.12
CA GLU A 284 12.06 6.43 -0.06
C GLU A 284 11.94 6.89 -1.53
N PHE A 285 13.06 7.33 -2.10
CA PHE A 285 13.15 7.73 -3.51
C PHE A 285 13.00 6.55 -4.46
N ALA A 286 13.60 5.40 -4.14
CA ALA A 286 13.49 4.19 -4.94
C ALA A 286 12.05 3.67 -4.98
N SER A 287 11.33 3.71 -3.85
CA SER A 287 9.92 3.35 -3.77
C SER A 287 9.05 4.31 -4.56
N ALA A 288 9.27 5.62 -4.44
CA ALA A 288 8.55 6.62 -5.22
C ALA A 288 8.79 6.46 -6.73
N ALA A 289 10.05 6.23 -7.14
CA ALA A 289 10.42 6.00 -8.53
C ALA A 289 9.79 4.71 -9.08
N MET A 290 9.78 3.64 -8.29
CA MET A 290 9.16 2.38 -8.69
C MET A 290 7.64 2.51 -8.82
N GLN A 291 6.98 3.19 -7.88
CA GLN A 291 5.54 3.46 -7.95
C GLN A 291 5.20 4.25 -9.22
N GLN A 292 6.00 5.27 -9.55
CA GLN A 292 5.81 6.04 -10.78
C GLN A 292 6.09 5.21 -12.04
N ALA A 293 7.08 4.32 -12.03
CA ALA A 293 7.33 3.39 -13.14
C ALA A 293 6.14 2.43 -13.36
N TYR A 294 5.58 1.87 -12.29
CA TYR A 294 4.35 1.06 -12.36
C TYR A 294 3.16 1.84 -12.93
N GLN A 295 3.00 3.10 -12.53
CA GLN A 295 1.94 3.96 -13.08
C GLN A 295 2.12 4.21 -14.58
N ASN A 296 3.34 4.50 -15.02
CA ASN A 296 3.65 4.67 -16.45
C ASN A 296 3.34 3.40 -17.24
N VAL A 297 3.78 2.24 -16.74
CA VAL A 297 3.49 0.93 -17.33
C VAL A 297 1.99 0.66 -17.39
N TYR A 298 1.26 0.96 -16.32
CA TYR A 298 -0.20 0.80 -16.27
C TYR A 298 -0.91 1.69 -17.30
N TYR A 299 -0.56 2.97 -17.40
CA TYR A 299 -1.20 3.88 -18.35
C TYR A 299 -0.85 3.59 -19.80
N ALA A 300 0.41 3.22 -20.07
CA ALA A 300 0.87 2.84 -21.40
C ALA A 300 0.19 1.54 -21.87
N ALA A 301 -0.01 0.57 -20.96
CA ALA A 301 -0.69 -0.68 -21.26
C ALA A 301 -2.14 -0.47 -21.74
N LYS A 302 -2.85 0.54 -21.22
CA LYS A 302 -4.19 0.92 -21.73
C LYS A 302 -4.17 1.35 -23.20
N GLN A 303 -3.01 1.62 -23.77
CA GLN A 303 -2.84 2.04 -25.17
C GLN A 303 -2.05 1.01 -25.99
N ASP A 304 -1.93 -0.22 -25.49
CA ASP A 304 -1.14 -1.29 -26.09
C ASP A 304 0.36 -0.95 -26.25
N ILE A 305 0.87 -0.03 -25.42
CA ILE A 305 2.29 0.31 -25.36
C ILE A 305 2.89 -0.42 -24.15
N TYR A 306 3.87 -1.28 -24.40
CA TYR A 306 4.50 -2.10 -23.36
C TYR A 306 6.00 -1.81 -23.25
N SER A 307 6.52 -1.81 -22.03
CA SER A 307 7.96 -1.65 -21.80
C SER A 307 8.66 -2.99 -22.03
N GLU A 308 9.84 -2.97 -22.67
CA GLU A 308 10.72 -4.15 -22.62
C GLU A 308 11.34 -4.29 -21.24
N ASN A 309 11.73 -3.16 -20.64
CA ASN A 309 12.37 -3.11 -19.33
C ASN A 309 11.86 -1.91 -18.50
N MET A 310 10.99 -2.18 -17.52
CA MET A 310 10.45 -1.13 -16.65
C MET A 310 11.53 -0.47 -15.76
N TYR A 311 12.64 -1.16 -15.50
CA TYR A 311 13.72 -0.67 -14.64
C TYR A 311 14.54 0.45 -15.27
N ASP A 312 14.59 0.54 -16.60
CA ASP A 312 15.17 1.68 -17.31
C ASP A 312 14.38 2.97 -16.97
N GLN A 313 13.05 2.86 -16.89
CA GLN A 313 12.17 3.97 -16.50
C GLN A 313 12.39 4.37 -15.04
N GLN A 314 12.43 3.39 -14.13
CA GLN A 314 12.71 3.64 -12.73
C GLN A 314 14.06 4.35 -12.56
N GLY A 315 15.09 3.92 -13.29
CA GLY A 315 16.40 4.56 -13.33
C GLY A 315 16.33 6.01 -13.78
N ALA A 316 15.63 6.30 -14.89
CA ALA A 316 15.45 7.67 -15.37
C ALA A 316 14.69 8.57 -14.37
N ILE A 317 13.75 8.01 -13.61
CA ILE A 317 13.03 8.75 -12.56
C ILE A 317 13.96 9.01 -11.36
N LEU A 318 14.76 8.03 -10.94
CA LEU A 318 15.77 8.20 -9.90
C LEU A 318 16.80 9.27 -10.27
N GLU A 319 17.26 9.31 -11.52
CA GLU A 319 18.13 10.37 -12.02
C GLU A 319 17.49 11.76 -11.87
N SER A 320 16.18 11.88 -12.12
CA SER A 320 15.45 13.14 -11.95
C SER A 320 15.36 13.62 -10.49
N PHE A 321 15.50 12.71 -9.52
CA PHE A 321 15.53 13.06 -8.09
C PHE A 321 16.90 13.54 -7.61
N LYS A 322 17.99 13.28 -8.35
CA LYS A 322 19.36 13.63 -7.91
C LYS A 322 19.55 15.09 -7.52
N PRO A 323 19.05 16.11 -8.25
CA PRO A 323 19.21 17.51 -7.83
C PRO A 323 18.56 17.79 -6.47
N ARG A 324 17.35 17.27 -6.23
CA ARG A 324 16.65 17.39 -4.95
C ARG A 324 17.40 16.65 -3.84
N MET A 325 17.91 15.45 -4.12
CA MET A 325 18.72 14.70 -3.16
C MET A 325 20.00 15.46 -2.79
N GLN A 326 20.68 16.05 -3.76
CA GLN A 326 21.88 16.86 -3.53
C GLN A 326 21.57 18.11 -2.68
N GLN A 327 20.46 18.79 -2.96
CA GLN A 327 19.99 19.89 -2.14
C GLN A 327 19.74 19.43 -0.69
N LEU A 328 18.96 18.37 -0.49
CA LEU A 328 18.67 17.82 0.83
C LEU A 328 19.95 17.44 1.58
N ILE A 329 20.93 16.82 0.90
CA ILE A 329 22.25 16.49 1.48
C ILE A 329 23.00 17.75 1.92
N SER A 330 22.93 18.85 1.17
CA SER A 330 23.59 20.12 1.52
C SER A 330 22.96 20.80 2.74
N GLU A 331 21.67 20.56 2.99
CA GLU A 331 20.90 21.09 4.12
C GLU A 331 21.00 20.22 5.38
N MET A 332 21.58 19.02 5.29
CA MET A 332 21.71 18.10 6.43
C MET A 332 22.57 18.68 7.55
N LYS A 333 22.09 18.59 8.79
CA LYS A 333 22.83 19.01 9.98
C LYS A 333 24.05 18.12 10.16
N VAL A 334 25.19 18.73 10.44
CA VAL A 334 26.44 18.03 10.77
C VAL A 334 26.75 18.26 12.24
N ASN A 335 27.07 17.20 12.98
CA ASN A 335 27.47 17.34 14.37
C ASN A 335 28.93 17.86 14.48
N GLU A 336 29.38 18.16 15.70
CA GLU A 336 30.75 18.63 15.98
C GLU A 336 31.86 17.66 15.52
N GLN A 337 31.51 16.42 15.19
CA GLN A 337 32.42 15.35 14.74
C GLN A 337 32.42 15.17 13.22
N GLY A 338 31.73 16.03 12.46
CA GLY A 338 31.63 15.90 11.01
C GLY A 338 30.62 14.85 10.53
N VAL A 339 29.88 14.22 11.45
CA VAL A 339 28.89 13.19 11.11
C VAL A 339 27.56 13.86 10.73
N LYS A 340 27.12 13.60 9.51
CA LYS A 340 25.83 14.08 8.99
C LYS A 340 24.67 13.42 9.72
N LYS A 341 23.61 14.15 10.04
CA LYS A 341 22.32 13.63 10.52
C LYS A 341 21.34 13.66 9.34
N VAL A 342 20.90 12.47 8.92
CA VAL A 342 20.04 12.29 7.74
C VAL A 342 18.56 12.47 8.10
N PHE A 343 18.14 11.95 9.25
CA PHE A 343 16.74 12.01 9.68
C PHE A 343 16.49 13.08 10.75
N GLY A 344 15.40 13.84 10.61
CA GLY A 344 14.90 14.77 11.63
C GLY A 344 14.35 14.06 12.87
N GLU A 345 14.05 14.79 13.94
CA GLU A 345 13.55 14.19 15.20
C GLU A 345 12.11 13.64 15.10
N GLU A 346 11.33 14.08 14.10
CA GLU A 346 9.92 13.72 13.94
C GLU A 346 9.58 13.04 12.59
N VAL A 347 10.58 12.72 11.75
CA VAL A 347 10.30 12.05 10.47
C VAL A 347 10.28 10.54 10.70
N TYR A 348 9.07 10.01 10.84
CA TYR A 348 8.82 8.58 10.75
C TYR A 348 8.93 8.16 9.28
N SER A 349 9.53 6.98 9.02
CA SER A 349 9.55 6.39 7.68
C SER A 349 8.14 6.34 7.11
N THR A 350 7.94 6.90 5.91
CA THR A 350 6.65 6.87 5.19
C THR A 350 6.43 5.56 4.42
N LEU A 351 7.44 4.67 4.39
CA LEU A 351 7.39 3.41 3.67
C LEU A 351 6.65 2.34 4.48
N SER A 352 5.57 1.80 3.90
CA SER A 352 4.71 0.83 4.59
C SER A 352 5.42 -0.46 5.02
N MET A 353 6.46 -0.87 4.29
CA MET A 353 7.26 -2.04 4.65
C MET A 353 8.05 -1.85 5.97
N TYR A 354 8.32 -0.61 6.37
CA TYR A 354 8.98 -0.26 7.63
C TYR A 354 7.99 0.21 8.72
N ASP A 355 6.66 0.13 8.50
CA ASP A 355 5.64 0.53 9.49
C ASP A 355 5.76 -0.21 10.83
N SER A 356 6.38 -1.40 10.81
CA SER A 356 6.63 -2.20 12.01
C SER A 356 7.99 -1.92 12.69
N HIS A 357 8.84 -1.07 12.10
CA HIS A 357 10.17 -0.74 12.60
C HIS A 357 10.14 0.50 13.51
N PRO A 358 11.14 0.67 14.40
CA PRO A 358 11.37 1.95 15.07
C PRO A 358 11.56 3.11 14.07
N PRO A 359 11.34 4.35 14.50
CA PRO A 359 11.60 5.54 13.67
C PRO A 359 13.01 5.54 13.09
N SER A 360 13.17 5.98 11.84
CA SER A 360 14.47 6.03 11.14
C SER A 360 15.50 6.86 11.90
N SER A 361 15.07 7.89 12.64
CA SER A 361 15.93 8.71 13.50
C SER A 361 16.53 7.93 14.69
N ASP A 362 15.77 7.00 15.28
CA ASP A 362 16.27 6.10 16.33
C ASP A 362 17.24 5.06 15.77
N ARG A 363 16.95 4.56 14.57
CA ARG A 363 17.82 3.61 13.85
C ARG A 363 19.14 4.25 13.45
N GLU A 364 19.12 5.47 12.92
CA GLU A 364 20.32 6.26 12.63
C GLU A 364 21.16 6.47 13.89
N ARG A 365 20.53 6.88 15.00
CA ARG A 365 21.21 7.05 16.29
C ARG A 365 21.90 5.77 16.72
N ASN A 366 21.23 4.63 16.60
CA ASN A 366 21.80 3.33 16.93
C ASN A 366 22.93 2.93 15.97
N ALA A 367 22.77 3.13 14.67
CA ALA A 367 23.78 2.83 13.66
C ALA A 367 25.07 3.66 13.82
N LYS A 368 24.93 4.92 14.25
CA LYS A 368 26.04 5.88 14.43
C LYS A 368 26.61 5.96 15.86
N THR A 369 26.19 5.07 16.78
CA THR A 369 26.69 5.07 18.17
C THR A 369 27.29 3.71 18.59
N PRO A 370 28.63 3.54 18.59
CA PRO A 370 29.64 4.45 18.05
C PRO A 370 29.57 4.54 16.53
N TYR A 371 30.16 5.60 15.97
CA TYR A 371 30.25 5.81 14.53
C TYR A 371 31.42 5.01 13.95
N ILE A 372 31.11 4.18 12.97
CA ILE A 372 32.04 3.26 12.31
C ILE A 372 32.25 3.69 10.87
N THR A 373 33.50 3.94 10.51
CA THR A 373 33.89 4.30 9.14
C THR A 373 34.20 3.06 8.32
N ALA A 374 33.73 3.05 7.08
CA ALA A 374 34.01 2.03 6.09
C ALA A 374 34.08 2.67 4.70
N GLU A 375 34.84 2.06 3.80
CA GLU A 375 34.85 2.45 2.39
C GLU A 375 33.50 2.09 1.75
N MET A 376 32.90 3.06 1.04
CA MET A 376 31.66 2.84 0.29
C MET A 376 31.99 2.50 -1.17
N ASP A 377 31.62 1.30 -1.57
CA ASP A 377 31.46 0.92 -2.97
C ASP A 377 30.21 1.58 -3.55
N GLU A 378 30.44 2.68 -4.27
CA GLU A 378 29.41 3.51 -4.91
C GLU A 378 28.96 2.97 -6.28
N ARG A 379 29.49 1.83 -6.74
CA ARG A 379 29.04 1.21 -7.98
C ARG A 379 27.57 0.82 -7.87
N HIS A 380 26.85 0.90 -8.99
CA HIS A 380 25.46 0.47 -9.07
C HIS A 380 25.34 -1.03 -8.78
N THR A 381 24.28 -1.47 -8.07
CA THR A 381 24.15 -2.87 -7.63
C THR A 381 24.08 -3.88 -8.79
N THR A 382 23.78 -3.43 -10.02
CA THR A 382 23.82 -4.28 -11.22
C THR A 382 25.17 -4.93 -11.48
N VAL A 383 26.27 -4.42 -10.93
CA VAL A 383 27.60 -5.07 -11.01
C VAL A 383 27.67 -6.40 -10.26
N LEU A 384 26.64 -6.77 -9.50
CA LEU A 384 26.52 -8.08 -8.86
C LEU A 384 25.81 -9.12 -9.75
N PHE A 385 25.31 -8.71 -10.91
CA PHE A 385 24.64 -9.60 -11.85
C PHE A 385 25.49 -9.78 -13.10
N GLN A 386 25.55 -11.02 -13.57
CA GLN A 386 26.06 -11.34 -14.89
C GLN A 386 25.03 -10.98 -15.98
N LYS A 387 23.73 -11.16 -15.68
CA LYS A 387 22.64 -10.99 -16.67
C LYS A 387 21.50 -10.10 -16.13
N ALA A 388 21.86 -8.96 -15.53
CA ALA A 388 20.91 -8.04 -14.89
C ALA A 388 19.72 -7.70 -15.81
N ILE A 389 20.01 -7.36 -17.08
CA ILE A 389 19.01 -6.95 -18.07
C ILE A 389 18.05 -8.11 -18.39
N GLU A 390 18.54 -9.35 -18.50
CA GLU A 390 17.68 -10.51 -18.76
C GLU A 390 16.70 -10.75 -17.60
N VAL A 391 17.17 -10.63 -16.36
CA VAL A 391 16.31 -10.76 -15.17
C VAL A 391 15.28 -9.63 -15.10
N GLN A 392 15.70 -8.39 -15.37
CA GLN A 392 14.82 -7.22 -15.40
C GLN A 392 13.72 -7.34 -16.47
N LYS A 393 14.08 -7.76 -17.68
CA LYS A 393 13.12 -8.00 -18.78
C LYS A 393 12.14 -9.10 -18.43
N LYS A 394 12.62 -10.22 -17.87
CA LYS A 394 11.75 -11.32 -17.42
C LYS A 394 10.76 -10.88 -16.33
N LEU A 395 11.20 -10.09 -15.37
CA LEU A 395 10.33 -9.54 -14.33
C LEU A 395 9.29 -8.55 -14.90
N THR A 396 9.66 -7.80 -15.94
CA THR A 396 8.76 -6.91 -16.68
C THR A 396 7.74 -7.71 -17.49
N GLU A 397 8.15 -8.78 -18.15
CA GLU A 397 7.27 -9.71 -18.87
C GLU A 397 6.24 -10.36 -17.92
N GLU A 398 6.70 -10.91 -16.79
CA GLU A 398 5.81 -11.52 -15.77
C GLU A 398 4.78 -10.51 -15.23
N LEU A 399 5.16 -9.23 -15.08
CA LEU A 399 4.25 -8.17 -14.69
C LEU A 399 3.10 -8.00 -15.71
N TYR A 400 3.39 -8.02 -17.01
CA TYR A 400 2.37 -7.88 -18.05
C TYR A 400 1.48 -9.13 -18.17
N ILE A 401 2.08 -10.32 -18.13
CA ILE A 401 1.34 -11.57 -18.30
C ILE A 401 0.36 -11.80 -17.15
N GLU A 402 0.79 -11.64 -15.90
CA GLU A 402 -0.07 -11.91 -14.74
C GLU A 402 -0.81 -10.70 -14.21
N GLY A 403 -0.19 -9.53 -14.27
CA GLY A 403 -0.81 -8.31 -13.80
C GLY A 403 -1.93 -7.84 -14.75
N TYR A 404 -1.78 -8.09 -16.05
CA TYR A 404 -2.68 -7.58 -17.07
C TYR A 404 -3.31 -8.67 -17.96
N GLY A 405 -2.98 -9.94 -17.73
CA GLY A 405 -3.56 -11.06 -18.48
C GLY A 405 -3.11 -11.12 -19.94
N LEU A 406 -1.94 -10.55 -20.26
CA LEU A 406 -1.40 -10.50 -21.62
C LEU A 406 -0.74 -11.83 -21.98
N GLU A 407 -0.91 -12.29 -23.23
CA GLU A 407 -0.15 -13.45 -23.71
C GLU A 407 1.32 -13.08 -23.98
N ALA A 408 2.25 -14.01 -23.78
CA ALA A 408 3.69 -13.74 -23.89
C ALA A 408 4.07 -13.29 -25.31
N GLU A 409 3.51 -13.93 -26.34
CA GLU A 409 3.79 -13.58 -27.74
C GLU A 409 3.29 -12.17 -28.08
N GLU A 410 2.16 -11.76 -27.49
CA GLU A 410 1.62 -10.42 -27.69
C GLU A 410 2.56 -9.37 -27.08
N TRP A 411 3.03 -9.58 -25.84
CA TRP A 411 4.01 -8.69 -25.22
C TRP A 411 5.27 -8.58 -26.06
N GLN A 412 5.87 -9.71 -26.45
CA GLN A 412 7.12 -9.74 -27.22
C GLN A 412 7.00 -9.00 -28.56
N SER A 413 5.83 -9.04 -29.20
CA SER A 413 5.60 -8.37 -30.47
C SER A 413 5.43 -6.85 -30.37
N LYS A 414 5.02 -6.34 -29.20
CA LYS A 414 4.61 -4.93 -28.98
C LYS A 414 5.51 -4.17 -28.00
N ALA A 415 6.31 -4.87 -27.19
CA ALA A 415 7.21 -4.25 -26.23
C ALA A 415 8.25 -3.38 -26.95
N SER A 416 8.34 -2.11 -26.54
CA SER A 416 9.26 -1.15 -27.13
C SER A 416 9.62 -0.07 -26.11
N ASN A 417 10.88 -0.02 -25.72
CA ASN A 417 11.37 1.04 -24.85
C ASN A 417 11.26 2.42 -25.52
N VAL A 418 11.43 2.51 -26.85
CA VAL A 418 11.30 3.79 -27.59
C VAL A 418 9.86 4.32 -27.55
N ALA A 419 8.87 3.44 -27.79
CA ALA A 419 7.47 3.84 -27.71
C ALA A 419 7.08 4.26 -26.29
N MET A 420 7.60 3.56 -25.29
CA MET A 420 7.40 3.89 -23.89
C MET A 420 8.05 5.23 -23.49
N GLU A 421 9.28 5.51 -23.91
CA GLU A 421 9.94 6.79 -23.67
C GLU A 421 9.16 7.95 -24.30
N GLN A 422 8.67 7.77 -25.53
CA GLN A 422 7.83 8.77 -26.20
C GLN A 422 6.52 9.00 -25.44
N PHE A 423 5.85 7.92 -25.02
CA PHE A 423 4.64 7.99 -24.20
C PHE A 423 4.88 8.78 -22.91
N ILE A 424 5.94 8.47 -22.17
CA ILE A 424 6.31 9.15 -20.91
C ILE A 424 6.64 10.63 -21.16
N LYS A 425 7.32 10.96 -22.26
CA LYS A 425 7.63 12.33 -22.63
C LYS A 425 6.35 13.14 -22.87
N GLU A 426 5.36 12.57 -23.55
CA GLU A 426 4.07 13.19 -23.76
C GLU A 426 3.29 13.35 -22.44
N GLU A 427 3.31 12.36 -21.54
CA GLU A 427 2.73 12.47 -20.19
C GLU A 427 3.37 13.60 -19.36
N LYS A 428 4.71 13.70 -19.38
CA LYS A 428 5.43 14.76 -18.64
C LYS A 428 5.10 16.15 -19.16
N GLY A 429 4.95 16.32 -20.47
CA GLY A 429 4.57 17.60 -21.08
C GLY A 429 3.22 18.14 -20.62
N ASP A 430 2.33 17.30 -20.07
CA ASP A 430 1.10 17.75 -19.42
C ASP A 430 1.37 18.40 -18.07
N SER A 431 2.24 17.80 -17.26
CA SER A 431 2.64 18.38 -15.97
C SER A 431 3.44 19.68 -16.10
N GLU A 432 4.28 19.80 -17.14
CA GLU A 432 5.03 21.03 -17.44
C GLU A 432 4.13 22.18 -17.94
N ALA A 433 2.93 21.88 -18.44
CA ALA A 433 1.96 22.90 -18.80
C ALA A 433 1.35 23.58 -17.57
N PHE A 434 1.39 22.93 -16.40
CA PHE A 434 0.97 23.53 -15.14
C PHE A 434 2.14 24.27 -14.50
N PRO A 435 1.97 25.57 -14.17
CA PRO A 435 2.76 26.16 -13.11
C PRO A 435 2.67 25.31 -11.83
N PRO A 436 3.77 25.11 -11.09
CA PRO A 436 3.76 24.34 -9.84
C PRO A 436 2.67 24.77 -8.85
N GLU A 437 2.32 26.06 -8.87
CA GLU A 437 1.28 26.69 -8.05
C GLU A 437 -0.14 26.16 -8.38
N LEU A 438 -0.39 25.75 -9.64
CA LEU A 438 -1.71 25.31 -10.10
C LEU A 438 -1.91 23.80 -10.01
N LEU A 439 -0.86 22.99 -10.13
CA LEU A 439 -0.98 21.53 -10.21
C LEU A 439 -1.74 20.93 -9.02
N ASN A 440 -1.38 21.34 -7.80
CA ASN A 440 -2.01 20.85 -6.57
C ASN A 440 -3.45 21.38 -6.37
N THR A 441 -3.80 22.46 -7.05
CA THR A 441 -5.13 23.08 -6.94
C THR A 441 -6.18 22.27 -7.68
N PHE A 442 -5.84 21.67 -8.82
CA PHE A 442 -6.79 20.97 -9.67
C PHE A 442 -6.78 19.44 -9.49
N ASN A 443 -5.70 18.88 -8.94
CA ASN A 443 -5.61 17.44 -8.73
C ASN A 443 -6.72 16.94 -7.79
N LEU A 444 -7.57 16.03 -8.29
CA LEU A 444 -8.75 15.48 -7.61
C LEU A 444 -9.79 16.53 -7.17
N ARG A 445 -9.71 17.76 -7.68
CA ARG A 445 -10.72 18.81 -7.44
C ARG A 445 -11.70 18.90 -8.61
N LEU A 446 -12.99 18.91 -8.28
CA LEU A 446 -14.03 19.23 -9.26
C LEU A 446 -14.19 20.75 -9.31
N THR A 447 -13.99 21.36 -10.48
CA THR A 447 -14.14 22.81 -10.65
C THR A 447 -15.62 23.20 -10.69
N ALA A 448 -15.90 24.50 -10.55
CA ALA A 448 -17.20 25.04 -10.93
C ALA A 448 -17.50 24.71 -12.40
N LYS A 449 -18.77 24.40 -12.71
CA LYS A 449 -19.19 24.16 -14.09
C LYS A 449 -19.09 25.48 -14.86
N PRO A 450 -18.30 25.53 -15.96
CA PRO A 450 -18.19 26.74 -16.75
C PRO A 450 -19.52 27.10 -17.41
N ASP A 451 -19.92 28.37 -17.31
CA ASP A 451 -20.96 28.95 -18.15
C ASP A 451 -20.31 29.49 -19.43
N LEU A 452 -20.27 28.65 -20.47
CA LEU A 452 -19.61 28.98 -21.74
C LEU A 452 -20.29 30.14 -22.47
N GLU A 453 -21.60 30.31 -22.31
CA GLU A 453 -22.33 31.44 -22.90
C GLU A 453 -21.92 32.74 -22.20
N SER A 454 -21.85 32.75 -20.87
CA SER A 454 -21.34 33.90 -20.12
C SER A 454 -19.88 34.21 -20.42
N ILE A 455 -19.01 33.19 -20.50
CA ILE A 455 -17.57 33.35 -20.83
C ILE A 455 -17.35 33.96 -22.22
N THR A 456 -18.25 33.73 -23.18
CA THR A 456 -18.13 34.27 -24.54
C THR A 456 -18.78 35.64 -24.68
N THR A 457 -19.92 35.88 -24.03
CA THR A 457 -20.75 37.08 -24.24
C THR A 457 -20.58 38.17 -23.17
N GLN A 458 -20.23 37.81 -21.94
CA GLN A 458 -20.22 38.68 -20.76
C GLN A 458 -18.84 38.77 -20.08
N ASN A 459 -17.78 38.36 -20.77
CA ASN A 459 -16.44 38.31 -20.20
C ASN A 459 -15.88 39.72 -19.92
N PRO A 460 -15.53 40.03 -18.67
CA PRO A 460 -15.09 41.38 -18.28
C PRO A 460 -13.66 41.73 -18.75
N PHE A 461 -12.92 40.77 -19.30
CA PHE A 461 -11.50 40.92 -19.62
C PHE A 461 -11.19 40.99 -21.12
N THR A 462 -12.16 40.73 -22.01
CA THR A 462 -11.95 40.70 -23.49
C THR A 462 -11.53 42.05 -24.07
N ASN A 463 -11.89 43.16 -23.42
CA ASN A 463 -11.50 44.51 -23.84
C ASN A 463 -10.15 44.98 -23.28
N LEU A 464 -9.48 44.15 -22.46
CA LEU A 464 -8.17 44.50 -21.89
C LEU A 464 -7.04 44.10 -22.84
N ASP A 465 -5.94 44.84 -22.80
CA ASP A 465 -4.72 44.42 -23.49
C ASP A 465 -4.08 43.18 -22.83
N ARG A 466 -3.22 42.49 -23.59
CA ARG A 466 -2.52 41.27 -23.11
C ARG A 466 -1.77 41.47 -21.80
N LYS A 467 -1.14 42.63 -21.60
CA LYS A 467 -0.34 42.91 -20.42
C LYS A 467 -1.23 42.98 -19.18
N ASN A 468 -2.34 43.69 -19.27
CA ASN A 468 -3.32 43.82 -18.19
C ASN A 468 -4.01 42.50 -17.86
N ILE A 469 -4.31 41.66 -18.85
CA ILE A 469 -4.83 40.30 -18.62
C ILE A 469 -3.78 39.46 -17.87
N LEU A 470 -2.51 39.51 -18.29
CA LEU A 470 -1.43 38.77 -17.65
C LEU A 470 -1.17 39.24 -16.20
N ASP A 471 -1.20 40.55 -15.95
CA ASP A 471 -1.04 41.11 -14.60
C ASP A 471 -2.18 40.65 -13.67
N LYS A 472 -3.42 40.62 -14.17
CA LYS A 472 -4.57 40.05 -13.43
C LYS A 472 -4.41 38.55 -13.17
N TYR A 473 -3.94 37.79 -14.16
CA TYR A 473 -3.66 36.37 -14.00
C TYR A 473 -2.59 36.11 -12.93
N LYS A 474 -1.50 36.88 -12.93
CA LYS A 474 -0.45 36.80 -11.90
C LYS A 474 -0.99 37.10 -10.51
N MET A 475 -1.83 38.13 -10.36
CA MET A 475 -2.50 38.42 -9.10
C MET A 475 -3.46 37.30 -8.65
N LEU A 476 -4.19 36.69 -9.60
CA LEU A 476 -5.10 35.57 -9.33
C LEU A 476 -4.35 34.35 -8.77
N VAL A 477 -3.19 34.01 -9.34
CA VAL A 477 -2.40 32.83 -8.95
C VAL A 477 -1.51 33.12 -7.74
N ASN A 478 -0.79 34.24 -7.70
CA ASN A 478 0.18 34.49 -6.63
C ASN A 478 -0.49 34.98 -5.33
N ASP A 479 -1.61 35.71 -5.40
CA ASP A 479 -2.24 36.29 -4.23
C ASP A 479 -3.53 35.58 -3.83
N LYS A 480 -4.49 35.46 -4.76
CA LYS A 480 -5.81 34.89 -4.41
C LYS A 480 -5.72 33.39 -4.17
N LEU A 481 -5.05 32.64 -5.05
CA LEU A 481 -4.92 31.20 -4.90
C LEU A 481 -4.11 30.81 -3.67
N ALA A 482 -3.02 31.54 -3.37
CA ALA A 482 -2.21 31.29 -2.17
C ALA A 482 -3.06 31.34 -0.89
N LYS A 483 -3.96 32.33 -0.77
CA LYS A 483 -4.91 32.44 0.34
C LYS A 483 -5.93 31.30 0.39
N LEU A 484 -6.43 30.87 -0.77
CA LEU A 484 -7.37 29.74 -0.85
C LEU A 484 -6.70 28.40 -0.52
N THR A 485 -5.39 28.27 -0.75
CA THR A 485 -4.65 27.03 -0.54
C THR A 485 -4.21 26.86 0.91
N GLU A 486 -4.10 27.94 1.69
CA GLU A 486 -3.71 27.88 3.11
C GLU A 486 -4.62 26.95 3.95
N PRO A 487 -5.96 27.06 3.91
CA PRO A 487 -6.83 26.09 4.61
C PRO A 487 -6.70 24.66 4.09
N VAL A 488 -6.44 24.48 2.79
CA VAL A 488 -6.24 23.15 2.17
C VAL A 488 -5.00 22.48 2.76
N ASN A 489 -3.89 23.22 2.85
CA ASN A 489 -2.65 22.74 3.46
C ASN A 489 -2.86 22.37 4.93
N ASN A 490 -3.65 23.15 5.67
CA ASN A 490 -3.99 22.83 7.06
C ASN A 490 -4.82 21.53 7.16
N PHE A 491 -5.81 21.34 6.29
CA PHE A 491 -6.55 20.06 6.24
C PHE A 491 -5.62 18.88 5.96
N ASP A 492 -4.67 19.02 5.04
CA ASP A 492 -3.72 17.95 4.71
C ASP A 492 -2.75 17.63 5.85
N GLN A 493 -2.28 18.64 6.58
CA GLN A 493 -1.46 18.43 7.78
C GLN A 493 -2.26 17.69 8.87
N GLU A 494 -3.50 18.12 9.15
CA GLU A 494 -4.35 17.48 10.15
C GLU A 494 -4.76 16.06 9.73
N LEU A 495 -5.02 15.82 8.44
CA LEU A 495 -5.32 14.50 7.90
C LEU A 495 -4.13 13.55 8.05
N ASN A 496 -2.93 14.00 7.67
CA ASN A 496 -1.69 13.24 7.83
C ASN A 496 -1.44 12.90 9.30
N ARG A 497 -1.62 13.88 10.20
CA ARG A 497 -1.48 13.65 11.65
C ARG A 497 -2.51 12.63 12.16
N ALA A 498 -3.77 12.74 11.75
CA ALA A 498 -4.81 11.79 12.15
C ALA A 498 -4.52 10.36 11.64
N GLN A 499 -4.02 10.23 10.41
CA GLN A 499 -3.58 8.95 9.83
C GLN A 499 -2.40 8.36 10.61
N GLN A 500 -1.40 9.16 10.96
CA GLN A 500 -0.27 8.74 11.79
C GLN A 500 -0.72 8.27 13.18
N ILE A 501 -1.71 8.93 13.80
CA ILE A 501 -2.30 8.48 15.08
C ILE A 501 -3.06 7.16 14.90
N ALA A 502 -3.79 6.99 13.80
CA ALA A 502 -4.50 5.75 13.47
C ALA A 502 -3.53 4.57 13.32
N GLN A 503 -2.45 4.78 12.56
CA GLN A 503 -1.36 3.82 12.37
C GLN A 503 -0.55 3.59 13.66
N GLY A 504 -0.68 4.48 14.66
CA GLY A 504 0.04 4.38 15.94
C GLY A 504 1.48 4.85 15.87
N ILE A 505 1.82 5.57 14.80
CA ILE A 505 3.08 6.26 14.59
C ILE A 505 3.22 7.37 15.64
N VAL A 506 2.19 8.21 15.77
CA VAL A 506 2.10 9.26 16.79
C VAL A 506 1.33 8.73 18.02
N LYS A 507 1.87 8.96 19.22
CA LYS A 507 1.33 8.42 20.49
C LYS A 507 0.33 9.35 21.19
N ASP A 508 -0.17 10.35 20.49
CA ASP A 508 -1.16 11.29 21.01
C ASP A 508 -2.43 10.55 21.43
N LYS A 509 -2.85 10.78 22.69
CA LYS A 509 -4.03 10.11 23.26
C LYS A 509 -5.34 10.74 22.79
N LYS A 510 -5.28 12.00 22.34
CA LYS A 510 -6.40 12.81 21.92
C LYS A 510 -6.01 13.58 20.66
N PHE A 511 -6.95 13.71 19.75
CA PHE A 511 -6.85 14.51 18.54
C PHE A 511 -8.08 15.40 18.48
N GLU A 512 -7.92 16.71 18.28
CA GLU A 512 -9.02 17.65 18.30
C GLU A 512 -9.16 18.33 16.94
N PHE A 513 -10.35 18.25 16.37
CA PHE A 513 -10.63 18.89 15.09
C PHE A 513 -12.11 19.28 15.02
N GLY A 514 -12.41 20.48 14.54
CA GLY A 514 -13.78 20.98 14.43
C GLY A 514 -14.54 21.03 15.76
N GLY A 515 -13.84 21.24 16.88
CA GLY A 515 -14.44 21.25 18.22
C GLY A 515 -14.80 19.87 18.79
N ILE A 516 -14.44 18.78 18.09
CA ILE A 516 -14.67 17.40 18.54
C ILE A 516 -13.34 16.78 18.97
N THR A 517 -13.31 16.18 20.15
CA THR A 517 -12.16 15.40 20.63
C THR A 517 -12.31 13.93 20.24
N TYR A 518 -11.36 13.44 19.45
CA TYR A 518 -11.23 12.06 19.02
C TYR A 518 -10.15 11.33 19.84
N ASN A 519 -10.27 10.01 19.92
CA ASN A 519 -9.30 9.09 20.48
C ASN A 519 -8.95 8.02 19.43
N ARG A 520 -7.96 7.17 19.73
CA ARG A 520 -7.49 6.16 18.77
C ARG A 520 -8.57 5.19 18.27
N LYS A 521 -9.65 4.95 19.03
CA LYS A 521 -10.74 4.06 18.60
C LYS A 521 -11.67 4.69 17.57
N ASN A 522 -11.81 6.02 17.57
CA ASN A 522 -12.69 6.75 16.65
C ASN A 522 -11.94 7.73 15.75
N ILE A 523 -10.60 7.64 15.66
CA ILE A 523 -9.76 8.50 14.82
C ILE A 523 -10.11 8.39 13.34
N ASN A 524 -10.60 7.24 12.88
CA ASN A 524 -11.12 7.07 11.52
C ASN A 524 -12.32 7.98 11.23
N ASN A 525 -13.12 8.32 12.25
CA ASN A 525 -14.21 9.29 12.10
C ASN A 525 -13.65 10.71 11.91
N ALA A 526 -12.51 11.02 12.55
CA ALA A 526 -11.80 12.29 12.34
C ALA A 526 -11.26 12.36 10.91
N ILE A 527 -10.58 11.32 10.43
CA ILE A 527 -10.06 11.21 9.06
C ILE A 527 -11.19 11.46 8.04
N ASN A 528 -12.31 10.76 8.20
CA ASN A 528 -13.47 10.92 7.32
C ASN A 528 -14.11 12.32 7.43
N TYR A 529 -14.14 12.90 8.63
CA TYR A 529 -14.68 14.24 8.84
C TYR A 529 -13.79 15.33 8.22
N ILE A 530 -12.47 15.26 8.43
CA ILE A 530 -11.48 16.15 7.82
C ILE A 530 -11.55 16.05 6.29
N GLY A 531 -11.57 14.82 5.74
CA GLY A 531 -11.68 14.61 4.30
C GLY A 531 -12.94 15.24 3.70
N ARG A 532 -14.10 15.07 4.35
CA ARG A 532 -15.35 15.73 3.93
C ARG A 532 -15.31 17.24 4.08
N ALA A 533 -14.73 17.76 5.16
CA ALA A 533 -14.58 19.19 5.39
C ALA A 533 -13.68 19.82 4.33
N LYS A 534 -12.56 19.17 3.99
CA LYS A 534 -11.66 19.55 2.90
C LYS A 534 -12.42 19.59 1.57
N GLN A 535 -13.12 18.51 1.22
CA GLN A 535 -13.87 18.47 -0.04
C GLN A 535 -14.95 19.54 -0.12
N LYS A 536 -15.68 19.76 0.97
CA LYS A 536 -16.68 20.83 1.07
C LYS A 536 -16.05 22.20 0.85
N TYR A 537 -14.92 22.47 1.51
CA TYR A 537 -14.19 23.73 1.34
C TYR A 537 -13.72 23.94 -0.11
N LEU A 538 -13.15 22.91 -0.73
CA LEU A 538 -12.73 22.94 -2.13
C LEU A 538 -13.90 23.25 -3.08
N ASN A 539 -15.07 22.68 -2.83
CA ASN A 539 -16.26 22.88 -3.66
C ASN A 539 -16.91 24.27 -3.46
N GLU A 540 -16.91 24.80 -2.24
CA GLU A 540 -17.61 26.05 -1.90
C GLU A 540 -16.74 27.30 -2.07
N SER A 541 -15.42 27.20 -1.88
CA SER A 541 -14.55 28.39 -1.77
C SER A 541 -13.83 28.75 -3.06
N PHE A 542 -13.73 27.82 -4.02
CA PHE A 542 -12.98 28.02 -5.26
C PHE A 542 -13.84 28.49 -6.44
N GLY A 543 -15.16 28.55 -6.31
CA GLY A 543 -16.06 28.82 -7.45
C GLY A 543 -15.82 30.18 -8.13
N GLU A 544 -15.64 31.25 -7.36
CA GLU A 544 -15.30 32.57 -7.92
C GLU A 544 -13.93 32.58 -8.60
N TRP A 545 -12.96 31.90 -7.98
CA TRP A 545 -11.60 31.78 -8.50
C TRP A 545 -11.58 30.99 -9.82
N ASP A 546 -12.32 29.89 -9.90
CA ASP A 546 -12.49 29.09 -11.12
C ASP A 546 -13.08 29.94 -12.25
N ASN A 547 -14.16 30.66 -11.96
CA ASN A 547 -14.80 31.53 -12.95
C ASN A 547 -13.85 32.63 -13.45
N GLU A 548 -13.09 33.28 -12.56
CA GLU A 548 -12.11 34.30 -12.95
C GLU A 548 -10.96 33.72 -13.77
N PHE A 549 -10.44 32.55 -13.37
CA PHE A 549 -9.41 31.82 -14.10
C PHE A 549 -9.83 31.48 -15.53
N LEU A 550 -11.05 30.96 -15.69
CA LEU A 550 -11.60 30.59 -17.00
C LEU A 550 -11.88 31.82 -17.88
N ASN A 551 -12.39 32.91 -17.30
CA ASN A 551 -12.60 34.17 -18.03
C ASN A 551 -11.28 34.81 -18.49
N LEU A 552 -10.23 34.78 -17.66
CA LEU A 552 -8.90 35.28 -18.04
C LEU A 552 -8.27 34.42 -19.13
N SER A 553 -8.39 33.09 -19.01
CA SER A 553 -7.96 32.13 -20.05
C SER A 553 -8.66 32.42 -21.37
N TYR A 554 -9.98 32.59 -21.27
CA TYR A 554 -10.91 33.28 -22.17
C TYR A 554 -10.27 34.36 -23.05
N ALA A 555 -10.14 35.51 -22.38
CA ALA A 555 -9.73 36.77 -22.96
C ALA A 555 -8.30 36.72 -23.53
N TYR A 556 -7.38 36.01 -22.88
CA TYR A 556 -6.03 35.89 -23.39
C TYR A 556 -5.98 35.10 -24.71
N ALA A 557 -6.75 34.02 -24.84
CA ALA A 557 -6.84 33.27 -26.10
C ALA A 557 -7.42 34.12 -27.23
N CYS A 558 -8.47 34.91 -26.95
CA CYS A 558 -9.06 35.83 -27.93
C CYS A 558 -8.05 36.86 -28.44
N SER A 559 -7.14 37.34 -27.57
CA SER A 559 -6.08 38.26 -27.98
C SER A 559 -5.04 37.63 -28.94
N GLY A 560 -5.09 36.32 -29.16
CA GLY A 560 -4.24 35.57 -30.10
C GLY A 560 -5.02 34.79 -31.14
N ASP A 561 -6.28 35.15 -31.40
CA ASP A 561 -7.16 34.50 -32.38
C ASP A 561 -7.42 33.00 -32.10
N ARG A 562 -7.34 32.57 -30.82
CA ARG A 562 -7.56 31.18 -30.37
C ARG A 562 -8.81 31.01 -29.50
N GLY A 563 -9.72 31.98 -29.51
CA GLY A 563 -10.92 31.97 -28.67
C GLY A 563 -11.83 30.77 -28.95
N GLU A 564 -12.11 30.46 -30.21
CA GLU A 564 -12.94 29.32 -30.62
C GLU A 564 -12.32 27.98 -30.21
N GLU A 565 -11.02 27.81 -30.45
CA GLU A 565 -10.26 26.63 -30.04
C GLU A 565 -10.33 26.43 -28.51
N LEU A 566 -10.21 27.51 -27.74
CA LEU A 566 -10.29 27.44 -26.28
C LEU A 566 -11.69 27.01 -25.81
N ILE A 567 -12.76 27.48 -26.45
CA ILE A 567 -14.13 27.08 -26.10
C ILE A 567 -14.37 25.58 -26.33
N GLN A 568 -13.86 25.02 -27.44
CA GLN A 568 -13.94 23.57 -27.68
C GLN A 568 -13.21 22.77 -26.59
N ASN A 569 -12.01 23.21 -26.18
CA ASN A 569 -11.26 22.57 -25.10
C ASN A 569 -11.95 22.71 -23.72
N LEU A 570 -12.57 23.87 -23.46
CA LEU A 570 -13.35 24.10 -22.23
C LEU A 570 -14.62 23.27 -22.18
N GLN A 571 -15.32 23.09 -23.31
CA GLN A 571 -16.47 22.20 -23.42
C GLN A 571 -16.05 20.76 -23.11
N GLN A 572 -15.00 20.25 -23.76
CA GLN A 572 -14.47 18.91 -23.47
C GLN A 572 -14.08 18.74 -21.99
N PHE A 573 -13.36 19.71 -21.41
CA PHE A 573 -12.99 19.69 -20.00
C PHE A 573 -14.22 19.64 -19.08
N SER A 574 -15.25 20.44 -19.39
CA SER A 574 -16.52 20.47 -18.65
C SER A 574 -17.26 19.13 -18.72
N ASP A 575 -17.30 18.50 -19.89
CA ASP A 575 -18.00 17.22 -20.08
C ASP A 575 -17.30 16.09 -19.30
N ILE A 576 -15.96 16.04 -19.34
CA ILE A 576 -15.17 15.08 -18.56
C ILE A 576 -15.37 15.30 -17.05
N GLN A 577 -15.36 16.56 -16.59
CA GLN A 577 -15.63 16.93 -15.20
C GLN A 577 -17.03 16.51 -14.73
N GLU A 578 -18.05 16.64 -15.59
CA GLU A 578 -19.40 16.21 -15.28
C GLU A 578 -19.50 14.68 -15.13
N VAL A 579 -18.83 13.92 -16.01
CA VAL A 579 -18.73 12.45 -15.87
C VAL A 579 -18.02 12.07 -14.56
N MET A 580 -16.92 12.74 -14.22
CA MET A 580 -16.20 12.51 -12.96
C MET A 580 -17.08 12.82 -11.74
N ARG A 581 -17.84 13.92 -11.77
CA ARG A 581 -18.79 14.30 -10.71
C ARG A 581 -19.84 13.22 -10.48
N GLN A 582 -20.45 12.72 -11.56
CA GLN A 582 -21.46 11.66 -11.48
C GLN A 582 -20.90 10.35 -10.90
N ILE A 583 -19.64 10.01 -11.21
CA ILE A 583 -18.97 8.83 -10.66
C ILE A 583 -18.61 9.01 -9.19
N VAL A 584 -18.11 10.19 -8.79
CA VAL A 584 -17.83 10.51 -7.37
C VAL A 584 -19.11 10.52 -6.54
N ASP A 585 -20.23 11.02 -7.09
CA ASP A 585 -21.54 10.97 -6.45
C ASP A 585 -22.05 9.53 -6.31
N ALA A 586 -21.86 8.70 -7.34
CA ALA A 586 -22.19 7.27 -7.29
C ALA A 586 -21.34 6.52 -6.25
N GLN A 587 -20.04 6.83 -6.15
CA GLN A 587 -19.15 6.27 -5.14
C GLN A 587 -19.56 6.68 -3.73
N SER A 588 -19.90 7.96 -3.54
CA SER A 588 -20.42 8.49 -2.26
C SER A 588 -21.75 7.81 -1.88
N ALA A 589 -22.64 7.59 -2.85
CA ALA A 589 -23.89 6.85 -2.64
C ALA A 589 -23.62 5.39 -2.26
N LEU A 590 -22.65 4.72 -2.89
CA LEU A 590 -22.27 3.35 -2.52
C LEU A 590 -21.77 3.29 -1.08
N PHE A 591 -20.88 4.19 -0.67
CA PHE A 591 -20.38 4.24 0.71
C PHE A 591 -21.50 4.50 1.72
N ALA A 592 -22.44 5.39 1.41
CA ALA A 592 -23.62 5.61 2.25
C ALA A 592 -24.45 4.33 2.42
N LEU A 593 -24.68 3.59 1.32
CA LEU A 593 -25.41 2.32 1.36
C LEU A 593 -24.67 1.22 2.13
N ILE A 594 -23.33 1.17 2.04
CA ILE A 594 -22.51 0.23 2.81
C ILE A 594 -22.62 0.56 4.30
N ASN A 595 -22.53 1.85 4.65
CA ASN A 595 -22.67 2.30 6.04
C ASN A 595 -24.07 1.98 6.60
N GLU A 596 -25.14 2.16 5.81
CA GLU A 596 -26.50 1.75 6.20
C GLU A 596 -26.54 0.28 6.64
N ILE A 597 -25.84 -0.62 5.93
CA ILE A 597 -25.77 -2.05 6.27
C ILE A 597 -24.85 -2.30 7.47
N MET A 598 -23.71 -1.61 7.56
CA MET A 598 -22.76 -1.76 8.66
C MET A 598 -23.31 -1.29 10.01
N GLU A 599 -24.24 -0.34 10.03
CA GLU A 599 -24.91 0.13 11.25
C GLU A 599 -25.99 -0.85 11.74
N MET A 600 -26.37 -1.85 10.95
CA MET A 600 -27.31 -2.89 11.37
C MET A 600 -26.61 -3.91 12.27
N ASN A 601 -27.23 -4.24 13.41
CA ASN A 601 -26.75 -5.31 14.28
C ASN A 601 -26.78 -6.69 13.58
N GLU A 602 -27.84 -6.95 12.81
CA GLU A 602 -27.99 -8.11 11.93
C GLU A 602 -28.74 -7.67 10.66
N ALA A 603 -28.23 -8.04 9.49
CA ALA A 603 -28.86 -7.74 8.20
C ALA A 603 -29.64 -8.96 7.69
N THR A 604 -30.92 -8.77 7.30
CA THR A 604 -31.74 -9.84 6.74
C THR A 604 -31.50 -10.03 5.24
N GLU A 605 -31.94 -11.15 4.66
CA GLU A 605 -31.90 -11.34 3.20
C GLU A 605 -32.67 -10.26 2.44
N ASN A 606 -33.74 -9.71 3.02
CA ASN A 606 -34.51 -8.65 2.41
C ASN A 606 -33.74 -7.32 2.41
N ASP A 607 -32.98 -7.04 3.47
CA ASP A 607 -32.10 -5.88 3.55
C ASP A 607 -30.99 -5.97 2.51
N LEU A 608 -30.36 -7.14 2.38
CA LEU A 608 -29.34 -7.40 1.36
C LEU A 608 -29.91 -7.28 -0.06
N ARG A 609 -31.14 -7.77 -0.30
CA ARG A 609 -31.83 -7.61 -1.58
C ARG A 609 -32.11 -6.13 -1.89
N ASN A 610 -32.57 -5.38 -0.89
CA ASN A 610 -32.82 -3.94 -1.01
C ASN A 610 -31.53 -3.16 -1.27
N PHE A 611 -30.45 -3.48 -0.56
CA PHE A 611 -29.11 -2.93 -0.79
C PHE A 611 -28.67 -3.15 -2.24
N ARG A 612 -28.69 -4.39 -2.75
CA ARG A 612 -28.31 -4.69 -4.14
C ARG A 612 -29.14 -3.92 -5.16
N ARG A 613 -30.45 -3.82 -4.93
CA ARG A 613 -31.35 -3.04 -5.80
C ARG A 613 -30.99 -1.54 -5.77
N LYS A 614 -30.75 -0.97 -4.59
CA LYS A 614 -30.32 0.43 -4.45
C LYS A 614 -28.97 0.67 -5.13
N VAL A 615 -27.99 -0.23 -4.97
CA VAL A 615 -26.69 -0.15 -5.64
C VAL A 615 -26.86 -0.21 -7.16
N THR A 616 -27.64 -1.16 -7.67
CA THR A 616 -27.89 -1.29 -9.12
C THR A 616 -28.50 0.00 -9.68
N ASN A 617 -29.53 0.53 -9.03
CA ASN A 617 -30.26 1.69 -9.55
C ASN A 617 -29.51 3.01 -9.39
N ARG A 618 -28.80 3.22 -8.27
CA ARG A 618 -28.15 4.51 -7.93
C ARG A 618 -26.67 4.58 -8.31
N VAL A 619 -26.00 3.43 -8.46
CA VAL A 619 -24.55 3.35 -8.68
C VAL A 619 -24.29 2.75 -10.06
N THR A 620 -24.59 1.47 -10.26
CA THR A 620 -24.28 0.74 -11.50
C THR A 620 -24.91 1.40 -12.73
N SER A 621 -26.22 1.67 -12.70
CA SER A 621 -26.92 2.30 -13.83
C SER A 621 -26.46 3.73 -14.09
N ALA A 622 -26.20 4.51 -13.03
CA ALA A 622 -25.74 5.89 -13.16
C ALA A 622 -24.36 5.95 -13.83
N VAL A 623 -23.39 5.17 -13.34
CA VAL A 623 -22.03 5.12 -13.91
C VAL A 623 -22.03 4.57 -15.33
N ASN A 624 -22.79 3.51 -15.61
CA ASN A 624 -22.90 2.99 -16.97
C ASN A 624 -23.48 4.04 -17.94
N GLN A 625 -24.40 4.89 -17.49
CA GLN A 625 -24.90 6.00 -18.30
C GLN A 625 -23.84 7.10 -18.47
N SER A 626 -23.12 7.47 -17.41
CA SER A 626 -22.04 8.45 -17.49
C SER A 626 -20.93 8.02 -18.46
N LEU A 627 -20.59 6.73 -18.49
CA LEU A 627 -19.63 6.16 -19.43
C LEU A 627 -20.14 6.20 -20.89
N LYS A 628 -21.43 5.98 -21.12
CA LYS A 628 -22.04 6.17 -22.45
C LYS A 628 -21.94 7.63 -22.90
N ASN A 629 -22.28 8.56 -22.01
CA ASN A 629 -22.18 9.99 -22.28
C ASN A 629 -20.73 10.38 -22.62
N LEU A 630 -19.74 9.83 -21.92
CA LEU A 630 -18.32 10.04 -22.21
C LEU A 630 -17.94 9.60 -23.65
N GLY A 631 -18.56 8.53 -24.15
CA GLY A 631 -18.34 8.05 -25.52
C GLY A 631 -18.98 8.93 -26.61
N GLU A 632 -19.89 9.82 -26.23
CA GLU A 632 -20.67 10.67 -27.14
C GLU A 632 -20.17 12.12 -27.20
N ILE A 633 -19.21 12.51 -26.34
CA ILE A 633 -18.70 13.89 -26.30
C ILE A 633 -18.04 14.30 -27.62
N GLU A 634 -18.07 15.61 -27.90
CA GLU A 634 -17.22 16.18 -28.93
C GLU A 634 -15.77 16.15 -28.45
N PHE A 635 -14.90 15.46 -29.20
CA PHE A 635 -13.55 15.14 -28.73
C PHE A 635 -12.48 15.95 -29.46
N VAL A 636 -11.69 16.68 -28.68
CA VAL A 636 -10.46 17.37 -29.08
C VAL A 636 -9.26 16.51 -28.65
N PRO A 637 -8.33 16.17 -29.57
CA PRO A 637 -7.16 15.36 -29.24
C PRO A 637 -6.36 15.85 -28.04
N LEU A 638 -6.00 14.92 -27.16
CA LEU A 638 -5.13 15.16 -26.01
C LEU A 638 -3.82 14.36 -26.18
N PRO A 639 -2.72 14.72 -25.50
CA PRO A 639 -1.49 13.92 -25.53
C PRO A 639 -1.74 12.48 -25.08
N ASN A 640 -1.25 11.52 -25.87
CA ASN A 640 -1.55 10.10 -25.77
C ASN A 640 -3.05 9.73 -25.84
N ILE A 641 -3.95 10.59 -26.35
CA ILE A 641 -5.39 10.26 -26.54
C ILE A 641 -5.88 10.92 -27.83
N ALA A 642 -5.83 10.18 -28.94
CA ALA A 642 -6.13 10.69 -30.28
C ALA A 642 -7.63 10.71 -30.61
N GLY A 643 -8.46 9.95 -29.90
CA GLY A 643 -9.89 9.85 -30.20
C GLY A 643 -10.75 9.30 -29.06
N ARG A 644 -12.07 9.32 -29.27
CA ARG A 644 -13.09 8.85 -28.31
C ARG A 644 -12.92 7.39 -27.87
N GLU A 645 -12.56 6.51 -28.79
CA GLU A 645 -12.31 5.10 -28.47
C GLU A 645 -11.13 4.96 -27.49
N GLN A 646 -10.04 5.70 -27.72
CA GLN A 646 -8.90 5.74 -26.81
C GLN A 646 -9.26 6.40 -25.49
N LEU A 647 -10.07 7.47 -25.49
CA LEU A 647 -10.59 8.10 -24.27
C LEU A 647 -11.33 7.10 -23.37
N LEU A 648 -12.21 6.29 -23.97
CA LEU A 648 -12.91 5.24 -23.23
C LEU A 648 -11.94 4.17 -22.71
N LYS A 649 -11.00 3.72 -23.55
CA LYS A 649 -10.00 2.69 -23.20
C LYS A 649 -9.07 3.11 -22.06
N VAL A 650 -8.63 4.37 -22.03
CA VAL A 650 -7.79 4.89 -20.92
C VAL A 650 -8.60 5.16 -19.65
N THR A 651 -9.92 5.26 -19.76
CA THR A 651 -10.82 5.51 -18.63
C THR A 651 -11.25 4.22 -17.95
N THR A 652 -11.68 3.22 -18.73
CA THR A 652 -12.26 1.97 -18.22
C THR A 652 -11.90 0.77 -19.09
N ASP A 653 -11.69 -0.38 -18.46
CA ASP A 653 -11.58 -1.67 -19.15
C ASP A 653 -12.94 -2.21 -19.62
N ASN A 654 -14.00 -1.84 -18.91
CA ASN A 654 -15.35 -2.33 -19.15
C ASN A 654 -16.34 -1.17 -19.17
N MET A 655 -17.18 -1.12 -20.20
CA MET A 655 -18.27 -0.13 -20.30
C MET A 655 -19.42 -0.37 -19.30
N THR A 656 -19.40 -1.51 -18.62
CA THR A 656 -20.38 -1.88 -17.61
C THR A 656 -19.72 -2.32 -16.32
N LEU A 657 -20.14 -1.70 -15.22
CA LEU A 657 -19.75 -2.12 -13.88
C LEU A 657 -20.29 -3.51 -13.52
N VAL A 658 -19.57 -4.20 -12.64
CA VAL A 658 -19.99 -5.49 -12.09
C VAL A 658 -21.33 -5.36 -11.35
N THR A 659 -22.19 -6.35 -11.52
CA THR A 659 -23.46 -6.44 -10.80
C THR A 659 -23.27 -7.25 -9.51
N LEU A 660 -23.76 -6.73 -8.39
CA LEU A 660 -23.62 -7.41 -7.10
C LEU A 660 -24.39 -8.73 -7.06
N SER A 661 -23.68 -9.81 -6.70
CA SER A 661 -24.28 -11.14 -6.52
C SER A 661 -25.12 -11.22 -5.23
N PRO A 662 -25.93 -12.28 -5.04
CA PRO A 662 -26.60 -12.53 -3.77
C PRO A 662 -25.67 -12.60 -2.55
N GLU A 663 -24.42 -13.01 -2.75
CA GLU A 663 -23.40 -13.22 -1.73
C GLU A 663 -22.30 -12.14 -1.78
N CYS A 664 -22.63 -10.92 -2.23
CA CYS A 664 -21.67 -9.90 -2.62
C CYS A 664 -20.63 -9.48 -1.56
N PHE A 665 -20.92 -9.71 -0.27
CA PHE A 665 -19.99 -9.47 0.83
C PHE A 665 -18.96 -10.60 1.03
N ASN A 666 -19.21 -11.78 0.48
CA ASN A 666 -18.40 -12.98 0.69
C ASN A 666 -17.68 -13.44 -0.58
N ASP A 667 -18.25 -13.20 -1.77
CA ASP A 667 -17.71 -13.68 -3.04
C ASP A 667 -16.76 -12.69 -3.73
N GLY A 668 -16.56 -11.51 -3.14
CA GLY A 668 -15.67 -10.47 -3.65
C GLY A 668 -16.28 -9.54 -4.70
N THR A 669 -17.54 -9.73 -5.13
CA THR A 669 -18.16 -8.85 -6.14
C THR A 669 -18.33 -7.41 -5.66
N LEU A 670 -18.58 -7.18 -4.37
CA LEU A 670 -18.59 -5.82 -3.80
C LEU A 670 -17.20 -5.18 -3.85
N LYS A 671 -16.15 -5.94 -3.55
CA LYS A 671 -14.77 -5.47 -3.65
C LYS A 671 -14.44 -5.10 -5.10
N GLN A 672 -14.78 -5.97 -6.05
CA GLN A 672 -14.59 -5.70 -7.47
C GLN A 672 -15.32 -4.42 -7.92
N LEU A 673 -16.54 -4.16 -7.44
CA LEU A 673 -17.26 -2.92 -7.73
C LEU A 673 -16.54 -1.68 -7.16
N LEU A 674 -16.04 -1.77 -5.92
CA LEU A 674 -15.27 -0.69 -5.29
C LEU A 674 -13.98 -0.42 -6.08
N ASP A 675 -13.23 -1.47 -6.41
CA ASP A 675 -11.99 -1.39 -7.18
C ASP A 675 -12.25 -0.78 -8.57
N GLN A 676 -13.35 -1.14 -9.25
CA GLN A 676 -13.74 -0.55 -10.52
C GLN A 676 -14.04 0.95 -10.40
N LEU A 677 -14.78 1.37 -9.36
CA LEU A 677 -15.10 2.79 -9.14
C LEU A 677 -13.86 3.61 -8.78
N GLU A 678 -12.98 3.07 -7.95
CA GLU A 678 -11.73 3.73 -7.57
C GLU A 678 -10.82 3.94 -8.80
N ASN A 679 -10.66 2.89 -9.61
CA ASN A 679 -9.90 2.98 -10.86
C ASN A 679 -10.51 3.97 -11.85
N LEU A 680 -11.84 4.03 -11.96
CA LEU A 680 -12.53 5.02 -12.79
C LEU A 680 -12.23 6.45 -12.36
N VAL A 681 -12.34 6.75 -11.06
CA VAL A 681 -12.04 8.09 -10.52
C VAL A 681 -10.58 8.45 -10.78
N PHE A 682 -9.65 7.51 -10.55
CA PHE A 682 -8.23 7.73 -10.76
C PHE A 682 -7.88 7.99 -12.24
N ASN A 683 -8.43 7.18 -13.15
CA ASN A 683 -8.21 7.31 -14.58
C ASN A 683 -8.85 8.61 -15.13
N LEU A 684 -10.07 8.95 -14.70
CA LEU A 684 -10.73 10.19 -15.10
C LEU A 684 -10.02 11.42 -14.58
N ASN A 685 -9.49 11.38 -13.36
CA ASN A 685 -8.67 12.49 -12.86
C ASN A 685 -7.44 12.72 -13.75
N ARG A 686 -6.75 11.67 -14.21
CA ARG A 686 -5.65 11.81 -15.18
C ARG A 686 -6.15 12.46 -16.48
N VAL A 687 -7.25 11.97 -17.06
CA VAL A 687 -7.83 12.50 -18.30
C VAL A 687 -8.26 13.97 -18.14
N GLN A 688 -8.90 14.31 -17.03
CA GLN A 688 -9.30 15.67 -16.68
C GLN A 688 -8.09 16.60 -16.58
N MET A 689 -7.01 16.17 -15.92
CA MET A 689 -5.79 16.95 -15.81
C MET A 689 -5.15 17.19 -17.18
N LYS A 690 -5.22 16.22 -18.10
CA LYS A 690 -4.80 16.40 -19.50
C LYS A 690 -5.66 17.42 -20.25
N ALA A 691 -6.98 17.32 -20.11
CA ALA A 691 -7.91 18.28 -20.73
C ALA A 691 -7.65 19.70 -20.20
N LEU A 692 -7.41 19.86 -18.90
CA LEU A 692 -7.08 21.15 -18.31
C LEU A 692 -5.70 21.67 -18.72
N ALA A 693 -4.68 20.80 -18.81
CA ALA A 693 -3.37 21.17 -19.35
C ALA A 693 -3.52 21.74 -20.77
N GLN A 694 -4.38 21.13 -21.58
CA GLN A 694 -4.66 21.59 -22.93
C GLN A 694 -5.37 22.95 -22.93
N VAL A 695 -6.35 23.18 -22.05
CA VAL A 695 -6.98 24.50 -21.84
C VAL A 695 -5.92 25.56 -21.53
N ILE A 696 -4.97 25.28 -20.62
CA ILE A 696 -3.89 26.21 -20.28
C ILE A 696 -2.98 26.48 -21.48
N ARG A 697 -2.56 25.44 -22.22
CA ARG A 697 -1.73 25.59 -23.43
C ARG A 697 -2.41 26.42 -24.52
N VAL A 698 -3.69 26.18 -24.76
CA VAL A 698 -4.47 26.90 -25.78
C VAL A 698 -4.68 28.34 -25.34
N SER A 699 -4.93 28.57 -24.05
CA SER A 699 -5.05 29.92 -23.49
C SER A 699 -3.81 30.76 -23.73
N GLY A 700 -2.61 30.17 -23.67
CA GLY A 700 -1.35 30.89 -23.80
C GLY A 700 -0.92 31.67 -22.55
N LEU A 701 -1.67 31.55 -21.44
CA LEU A 701 -1.30 32.13 -20.15
C LEU A 701 -0.10 31.38 -19.55
N LYS A 702 0.97 32.12 -19.27
CA LYS A 702 2.18 31.61 -18.60
C LYS A 702 2.56 32.56 -17.46
N LEU A 703 2.93 32.03 -16.29
CA LEU A 703 3.40 32.87 -15.18
C LEU A 703 4.78 33.48 -15.46
N ASN A 704 5.58 32.82 -16.31
CA ASN A 704 6.94 33.21 -16.69
C ASN A 704 6.98 34.00 -18.00
#